data_AF-A0A1I7SB28-F1
#
_entry.id   AF-A0A1I7SB28-F1
#
_cell.length_a   1.000
_cell.length_b   1.000
_cell.length_c   1.000
_cell.angle_alpha   90.00
_cell.angle_beta   90.00
_cell.angle_gamma   90.00
#
_symmetry.space_group_name_H-M   'P 1'
#
loop_
_entity.id
_entity.type
_entity.pdbx_description
1 polymer ?
#
loop_
_entity_poly.entity_id
_entity_poly.type
_entity_poly.pdbx_seq_one_letter_code
_entity_poly.pdbx_strand_id
1 'polypeptide(L)'
;MSFMGEANFGENKENVAQKVQALVKQFDQITDQCVRFSQSASSAGGFEQSNFQRGGLRSTYDAERRKSLNIHRRSLNAANFQALNPDLDHVAQLGAQLRNAERDLEIRADLADSHAVFVLYKRISNRCEDLQEGKKMLLNAERAAQNHSVFEKRAQNCRRELDEKLISLQCRRNELQNLLDALRAFENHRAPMKEWLQKIQPTAEMVEISKDSSALDQLTAEYNRHYDDYMNLKKVTENLFKEFQFDDLKNLKSQWNEITEQWNGLTEIIIRTRKMQSPDIKTKQALCQCETWFKRQLTKLEFWNQNGFTVAEQKRIDDILEKSARLIATFRQNGDGIMASDSGRKSLETLEIQFDRISHLVRELRLKSPQSSPSAKCSASPTTSQTMSTRSTTICSSPQSETSSVNGAFVRVQFEPECLRDLLDCLRNYNRIKFSNYRTAMKVWAVQKRLNFDLIDLAHVDLLFRQLLLKNHGDLSIDEQFQILKPLFEKAHADFPTSIKDVRDAILKATELFKSLAMSNEARTIKMALSFLVNGNLDQKYRYIFGIYTENGEGTKEKMVEMFTDLAKFPRLVGEDSSRFGLKSAPCSTASLFKHVADSNGQLKVEHVTVDQFLEWTHLNPETLTWARSLHHLIRSEFSKHKNAKCAGCKMYPIVGLRFKCLHCFNVDMCQNCFFARKTIKGHKPEHELQEYYEKVGDCTVRREFLLGLGMLKSAYDRVRRQPTRSQILTTPTQRLGQTEDLSQAVACMLNLATEHSRI
;
A
#
# COMPACT_ATOMS: atom_id res chain seq x y z
N MET A 1 -17.22 -46.13 8.27
CA MET A 1 -17.15 -46.09 6.79
C MET A 1 -17.75 -47.32 6.11
N SER A 2 -17.84 -48.51 6.72
CA SER A 2 -18.43 -49.69 6.05
C SER A 2 -19.98 -49.72 5.99
N PHE A 3 -20.67 -48.79 6.66
CA PHE A 3 -22.14 -48.82 6.80
C PHE A 3 -22.92 -48.01 5.72
N MET A 4 -22.23 -47.34 4.78
CA MET A 4 -22.87 -46.44 3.80
C MET A 4 -22.63 -46.82 2.33
N GLY A 5 -22.22 -48.06 2.07
CA GLY A 5 -22.08 -48.58 0.70
C GLY A 5 -23.41 -49.01 0.04
N GLU A 6 -24.52 -49.02 0.77
CA GLU A 6 -25.80 -49.61 0.31
C GLU A 6 -26.98 -48.61 0.31
N ALA A 7 -26.74 -47.33 0.06
CA ALA A 7 -27.83 -46.39 -0.19
C ALA A 7 -28.19 -46.41 -1.69
N ASN A 8 -28.94 -47.43 -2.11
CA ASN A 8 -29.63 -47.42 -3.40
C ASN A 8 -30.66 -46.28 -3.44
N PHE A 9 -30.86 -45.71 -4.64
CA PHE A 9 -31.72 -44.56 -4.99
C PHE A 9 -33.25 -44.81 -4.79
N GLY A 10 -33.66 -45.40 -3.67
CA GLY A 10 -35.06 -45.71 -3.35
C GLY A 10 -35.41 -45.72 -1.86
N GLU A 11 -34.53 -45.27 -0.95
CA GLU A 11 -34.85 -45.28 0.49
C GLU A 11 -35.83 -44.16 0.89
N ASN A 12 -36.85 -44.57 1.65
CA ASN A 12 -37.96 -43.75 2.14
C ASN A 12 -37.47 -42.61 3.07
N LYS A 13 -38.08 -41.41 2.98
CA LYS A 13 -37.63 -40.19 3.69
C LYS A 13 -37.52 -40.34 5.22
N GLU A 14 -38.32 -41.24 5.81
CA GLU A 14 -38.26 -41.58 7.24
C GLU A 14 -36.97 -42.33 7.64
N ASN A 15 -36.41 -43.14 6.75
CA ASN A 15 -35.25 -43.97 7.03
C ASN A 15 -33.97 -43.11 7.10
N VAL A 16 -33.89 -42.07 6.25
CA VAL A 16 -32.82 -41.06 6.32
C VAL A 16 -32.95 -40.20 7.59
N ALA A 17 -34.17 -39.84 8.00
CA ALA A 17 -34.40 -39.09 9.24
C ALA A 17 -33.98 -39.86 10.49
N GLN A 18 -34.29 -41.16 10.56
CA GLN A 18 -33.84 -42.04 11.66
C GLN A 18 -32.32 -42.22 11.66
N LYS A 19 -31.69 -42.37 10.49
CA LYS A 19 -30.22 -42.45 10.36
C LYS A 19 -29.52 -41.15 10.81
N VAL A 20 -30.09 -39.98 10.49
CA VAL A 20 -29.58 -38.67 10.96
C VAL A 20 -29.77 -38.51 12.47
N GLN A 21 -30.91 -38.92 13.02
CA GLN A 21 -31.16 -38.86 14.48
C GLN A 21 -30.25 -39.81 15.27
N ALA A 22 -29.92 -40.99 14.71
CA ALA A 22 -28.98 -41.93 15.29
C ALA A 22 -27.54 -41.40 15.28
N LEU A 23 -27.13 -40.74 14.19
CA LEU A 23 -25.84 -40.04 14.08
C LEU A 23 -25.72 -38.90 15.10
N VAL A 24 -26.77 -38.09 15.27
CA VAL A 24 -26.80 -37.01 16.29
C VAL A 24 -26.67 -37.58 17.70
N LYS A 25 -27.40 -38.65 18.04
CA LYS A 25 -27.29 -39.31 19.36
C LYS A 25 -25.92 -39.93 19.63
N GLN A 26 -25.32 -40.57 18.63
CA GLN A 26 -23.97 -41.13 18.76
C GLN A 26 -22.93 -40.01 18.95
N PHE A 27 -23.12 -38.86 18.30
CA PHE A 27 -22.22 -37.73 18.45
C PHE A 27 -22.38 -37.04 19.82
N ASP A 28 -23.61 -36.92 20.34
CA ASP A 28 -23.85 -36.41 21.70
C ASP A 28 -23.15 -37.30 22.74
N GLN A 29 -23.17 -38.63 22.57
CA GLN A 29 -22.46 -39.57 23.44
C GLN A 29 -20.92 -39.44 23.36
N ILE A 30 -20.37 -39.24 22.17
CA ILE A 30 -18.92 -39.00 21.97
C ILE A 30 -18.52 -37.63 22.54
N THR A 31 -19.38 -36.62 22.40
CA THR A 31 -19.16 -35.27 22.94
C THR A 31 -19.13 -35.30 24.47
N ASP A 32 -20.02 -36.08 25.09
CA ASP A 32 -20.06 -36.26 26.54
C ASP A 32 -18.83 -37.02 27.07
N GLN A 33 -18.30 -37.96 26.28
CA GLN A 33 -17.04 -38.66 26.58
C GLN A 33 -15.80 -37.75 26.43
N CYS A 34 -15.76 -36.90 25.40
CA CYS A 34 -14.68 -35.94 25.18
C CYS A 34 -14.68 -34.80 26.22
N VAL A 35 -15.85 -34.37 26.71
CA VAL A 35 -15.94 -33.39 27.82
C VAL A 35 -15.33 -33.97 29.10
N ARG A 36 -15.62 -35.25 29.41
CA ARG A 36 -14.99 -35.96 30.54
C ARG A 36 -13.48 -36.15 30.37
N PHE A 37 -13.01 -36.34 29.14
CA PHE A 37 -11.59 -36.41 28.81
C PHE A 37 -10.88 -35.04 28.95
N SER A 38 -11.54 -33.95 28.55
CA SER A 38 -10.98 -32.60 28.71
C SER A 38 -10.90 -32.14 30.17
N GLN A 39 -11.84 -32.59 31.02
CA GLN A 39 -11.83 -32.33 32.46
C GLN A 39 -10.74 -33.12 33.20
N SER A 40 -10.27 -34.24 32.62
CA SER A 40 -9.15 -35.06 33.15
C SER A 40 -7.79 -34.69 32.56
N ALA A 41 -7.74 -33.96 31.44
CA ALA A 41 -6.48 -33.46 30.87
C ALA A 41 -5.97 -32.17 31.56
N SER A 42 -6.85 -31.39 32.21
CA SER A 42 -6.48 -30.20 32.98
C SER A 42 -5.66 -30.50 34.24
N SER A 43 -5.56 -31.77 34.65
CA SER A 43 -4.84 -32.21 35.85
C SER A 43 -3.47 -32.85 35.56
N ALA A 44 -3.04 -32.96 34.30
CA ALA A 44 -1.74 -33.53 33.93
C ALA A 44 -0.94 -32.54 33.07
N GLY A 45 -0.38 -31.53 33.71
CA GLY A 45 0.60 -30.63 33.09
C GLY A 45 2.01 -31.27 33.07
N GLY A 46 2.64 -31.25 31.89
CA GLY A 46 4.08 -31.46 31.72
C GLY A 46 4.43 -32.55 30.70
N PHE A 47 5.00 -32.16 29.55
CA PHE A 47 6.35 -32.53 29.11
C PHE A 47 6.67 -32.11 27.66
N GLU A 48 7.84 -31.50 27.58
CA GLU A 48 8.79 -31.08 26.52
C GLU A 48 8.73 -31.63 25.08
N GLN A 49 9.21 -30.75 24.18
CA GLN A 49 9.65 -31.01 22.81
C GLN A 49 10.94 -31.86 22.76
N SER A 50 11.01 -32.88 21.88
CA SER A 50 12.26 -33.22 21.17
C SER A 50 12.06 -34.13 19.94
N ASN A 51 12.74 -33.73 18.85
CA ASN A 51 13.31 -34.47 17.71
C ASN A 51 12.79 -35.87 17.31
N PHE A 52 12.44 -36.07 16.02
CA PHE A 52 12.81 -37.30 15.29
C PHE A 52 13.01 -37.10 13.77
N GLN A 53 14.07 -37.75 13.28
CA GLN A 53 14.70 -37.62 11.97
C GLN A 53 13.95 -38.31 10.83
N ARG A 54 14.24 -37.84 9.59
CA ARG A 54 13.90 -38.48 8.31
C ARG A 54 14.72 -39.75 8.08
N GLY A 55 14.04 -40.85 7.76
CA GLY A 55 14.64 -42.01 7.07
C GLY A 55 13.97 -43.33 7.45
N GLY A 56 13.11 -43.89 6.58
CA GLY A 56 12.62 -45.26 6.82
C GLY A 56 11.33 -45.75 6.14
N LEU A 57 10.62 -44.97 5.31
CA LEU A 57 9.27 -45.36 4.83
C LEU A 57 9.15 -45.84 3.37
N ARG A 58 10.24 -45.89 2.59
CA ARG A 58 10.17 -46.33 1.17
C ARG A 58 10.28 -47.84 0.94
N SER A 59 10.78 -48.62 1.90
CA SER A 59 11.05 -50.06 1.73
C SER A 59 9.82 -50.95 1.91
N THR A 60 8.93 -50.58 2.84
CA THR A 60 7.75 -51.40 3.20
C THR A 60 6.62 -51.29 2.18
N TYR A 61 6.45 -50.11 1.57
CA TYR A 61 5.40 -49.86 0.57
C TYR A 61 5.62 -50.64 -0.74
N ASP A 62 6.87 -50.80 -1.18
CA ASP A 62 7.20 -51.55 -2.39
C ASP A 62 7.12 -53.08 -2.18
N ALA A 63 7.34 -53.57 -0.95
CA ALA A 63 7.22 -55.00 -0.63
C ALA A 63 5.77 -55.48 -0.59
N GLU A 64 4.85 -54.67 -0.02
CA GLU A 64 3.41 -54.98 0.00
C GLU A 64 2.77 -54.84 -1.39
N ARG A 65 3.21 -53.86 -2.20
CA ARG A 65 2.75 -53.70 -3.59
C ARG A 65 3.12 -54.89 -4.47
N ARG A 66 4.32 -55.47 -4.30
CA ARG A 66 4.75 -56.68 -5.02
C ARG A 66 3.98 -57.94 -4.59
N LYS A 67 3.62 -58.07 -3.31
CA LYS A 67 2.76 -59.16 -2.82
C LYS A 67 1.34 -59.07 -3.37
N SER A 68 0.74 -57.87 -3.40
CA SER A 68 -0.59 -57.65 -3.97
C SER A 68 -0.64 -57.88 -5.49
N LEU A 69 0.44 -57.55 -6.22
CA LEU A 69 0.56 -57.83 -7.66
C LEU A 69 0.69 -59.34 -7.97
N ASN A 70 1.39 -60.11 -7.13
CA ASN A 70 1.55 -61.56 -7.33
C ASN A 70 0.29 -62.37 -6.98
N ILE A 71 -0.52 -61.90 -6.03
CA ILE A 71 -1.78 -62.55 -5.65
C ILE A 71 -2.83 -62.39 -6.77
N HIS A 72 -2.83 -61.27 -7.51
CA HIS A 72 -3.74 -61.05 -8.62
C HIS A 72 -3.34 -61.76 -9.92
N ARG A 73 -2.04 -62.06 -10.10
CA ARG A 73 -1.52 -62.77 -11.29
C ARG A 73 -2.02 -64.22 -11.39
N ARG A 74 -2.52 -64.80 -10.29
CA ARG A 74 -3.05 -66.18 -10.25
C ARG A 74 -4.57 -66.28 -10.43
N SER A 75 -5.30 -65.14 -10.41
CA SER A 75 -6.77 -65.14 -10.40
C SER A 75 -7.42 -64.83 -11.76
N LEU A 76 -6.63 -64.53 -12.80
CA LEU A 76 -7.12 -64.24 -14.15
C LEU A 76 -6.64 -65.33 -15.11
N ASN A 77 -7.57 -65.98 -15.80
CA ASN A 77 -7.31 -67.06 -16.75
C ASN A 77 -6.19 -66.70 -17.74
N ALA A 78 -5.21 -67.60 -17.89
CA ALA A 78 -3.99 -67.39 -18.70
C ALA A 78 -4.27 -66.99 -20.17
N ALA A 79 -5.41 -67.40 -20.73
CA ALA A 79 -5.84 -67.02 -22.08
C ALA A 79 -6.27 -65.54 -22.21
N ASN A 80 -6.84 -64.95 -21.16
CA ASN A 80 -7.27 -63.55 -21.17
C ASN A 80 -6.10 -62.58 -20.93
N PHE A 81 -5.04 -63.05 -20.26
CA PHE A 81 -3.85 -62.23 -19.98
C PHE A 81 -2.98 -61.99 -21.23
N GLN A 82 -2.96 -62.93 -22.19
CA GLN A 82 -2.25 -62.77 -23.47
C GLN A 82 -2.88 -61.68 -24.37
N ALA A 83 -4.20 -61.48 -24.32
CA ALA A 83 -4.88 -60.44 -25.09
C ALA A 83 -4.72 -59.02 -24.50
N LEU A 84 -4.56 -58.90 -23.17
CA LEU A 84 -4.36 -57.63 -22.44
C LEU A 84 -2.89 -57.21 -22.29
N ASN A 85 -1.95 -58.07 -22.67
CA ASN A 85 -0.51 -57.85 -22.49
C ASN A 85 0.03 -56.61 -23.25
N PRO A 86 -0.37 -56.36 -24.51
CA PRO A 86 0.08 -55.16 -25.24
C PRO A 86 -0.43 -53.87 -24.59
N ASP A 87 -1.69 -53.84 -24.15
CA ASP A 87 -2.32 -52.65 -23.57
C ASP A 87 -1.80 -52.33 -22.16
N LEU A 88 -1.39 -53.34 -21.39
CA LEU A 88 -0.71 -53.18 -20.09
C LEU A 88 0.69 -52.59 -20.24
N ASP A 89 1.43 -52.95 -21.29
CA ASP A 89 2.74 -52.38 -21.60
C ASP A 89 2.64 -50.91 -22.00
N HIS A 90 1.59 -50.51 -22.74
CA HIS A 90 1.30 -49.10 -23.06
C HIS A 90 1.02 -48.27 -21.80
N VAL A 91 0.24 -48.77 -20.85
CA VAL A 91 -0.01 -48.09 -19.56
C VAL A 91 1.29 -47.95 -18.74
N ALA A 92 2.19 -48.93 -18.79
CA ALA A 92 3.49 -48.86 -18.12
C ALA A 92 4.43 -47.84 -18.79
N GLN A 93 4.44 -47.78 -20.13
CA GLN A 93 5.21 -46.81 -20.90
C GLN A 93 4.72 -45.37 -20.67
N LEU A 94 3.40 -45.16 -20.63
CA LEU A 94 2.79 -43.87 -20.24
C LEU A 94 3.20 -43.45 -18.83
N GLY A 95 3.24 -44.39 -17.88
CA GLY A 95 3.73 -44.11 -16.53
C GLY A 95 5.19 -43.62 -16.49
N ALA A 96 6.05 -44.09 -17.39
CA ALA A 96 7.42 -43.59 -17.52
C ALA A 96 7.47 -42.19 -18.14
N GLN A 97 6.64 -41.93 -19.15
CA GLN A 97 6.50 -40.61 -19.75
C GLN A 97 5.97 -39.56 -18.75
N LEU A 98 5.03 -39.93 -17.88
CA LEU A 98 4.51 -39.05 -16.82
C LEU A 98 5.59 -38.66 -15.80
N ARG A 99 6.46 -39.60 -15.39
CA ARG A 99 7.60 -39.27 -14.50
C ARG A 99 8.63 -38.37 -15.18
N ASN A 100 8.80 -38.49 -16.49
CA ASN A 100 9.68 -37.60 -17.25
C ASN A 100 9.06 -36.20 -17.36
N ALA A 101 7.75 -36.12 -17.58
CA ALA A 101 6.99 -34.87 -17.58
C ALA A 101 7.07 -34.14 -16.24
N GLU A 102 6.98 -34.86 -15.12
CA GLU A 102 7.18 -34.29 -13.78
C GLU A 102 8.56 -33.65 -13.63
N ARG A 103 9.61 -34.35 -14.08
CA ARG A 103 10.97 -33.80 -14.06
C ARG A 103 11.11 -32.58 -14.95
N ASP A 104 10.52 -32.60 -16.15
CA ASP A 104 10.57 -31.50 -17.10
C ASP A 104 9.86 -30.23 -16.54
N LEU A 105 8.80 -30.38 -15.74
CA LEU A 105 8.10 -29.29 -15.06
C LEU A 105 8.91 -28.63 -13.93
N GLU A 106 9.87 -29.33 -13.35
CA GLU A 106 10.72 -28.82 -12.26
C GLU A 106 11.95 -28.07 -12.76
N ILE A 107 12.25 -28.13 -14.07
CA ILE A 107 13.40 -27.44 -14.66
C ILE A 107 13.17 -25.93 -14.65
N ARG A 108 14.10 -25.22 -14.00
CA ARG A 108 14.21 -23.76 -14.04
C ARG A 108 15.11 -23.35 -15.19
N ALA A 109 14.67 -22.37 -15.98
CA ALA A 109 15.49 -21.77 -17.02
C ALA A 109 16.36 -20.64 -16.45
N ASP A 110 17.54 -20.45 -17.02
CA ASP A 110 18.30 -19.21 -16.83
C ASP A 110 17.74 -18.15 -17.77
N LEU A 111 17.23 -17.07 -17.20
CA LEU A 111 16.55 -16.01 -17.95
C LEU A 111 17.52 -15.14 -18.76
N ALA A 112 18.82 -15.20 -18.51
CA ALA A 112 19.79 -14.48 -19.31
C ALA A 112 20.20 -15.21 -20.60
N ASP A 113 19.87 -16.49 -20.72
CA ASP A 113 20.12 -17.29 -21.92
C ASP A 113 18.81 -17.57 -22.66
N SER A 114 18.46 -16.67 -23.58
CA SER A 114 17.28 -16.81 -24.44
C SER A 114 17.30 -18.12 -25.24
N HIS A 115 18.49 -18.65 -25.58
CA HIS A 115 18.62 -19.93 -26.26
C HIS A 115 18.28 -21.10 -25.33
N ALA A 116 18.76 -21.10 -24.09
CA ALA A 116 18.41 -22.12 -23.10
C ALA A 116 16.89 -22.15 -22.82
N VAL A 117 16.24 -20.99 -22.70
CA VAL A 117 14.78 -20.88 -22.55
C VAL A 117 14.06 -21.47 -23.76
N PHE A 118 14.54 -21.19 -24.98
CA PHE A 118 13.96 -21.74 -26.21
C PHE A 118 14.11 -23.27 -26.30
N VAL A 119 15.26 -23.82 -25.93
CA VAL A 119 15.49 -25.27 -25.88
C VAL A 119 14.54 -25.94 -24.89
N LEU A 120 14.34 -25.34 -23.71
CA LEU A 120 13.38 -25.85 -22.72
C LEU A 120 11.93 -25.77 -23.23
N TYR A 121 11.55 -24.66 -23.86
CA TYR A 121 10.24 -24.50 -24.49
C TYR A 121 9.98 -25.58 -25.54
N LYS A 122 10.96 -25.88 -26.40
CA LYS A 122 10.86 -26.95 -27.40
C LYS A 122 10.74 -28.32 -26.76
N ARG A 123 11.54 -28.60 -25.74
CA ARG A 123 11.47 -29.87 -24.99
C ARG A 123 10.10 -30.08 -24.34
N ILE A 124 9.54 -29.06 -23.69
CA ILE A 124 8.22 -29.13 -23.06
C ILE A 124 7.11 -29.23 -24.12
N SER A 125 7.23 -28.51 -25.24
CA SER A 125 6.27 -28.59 -26.36
C SER A 125 6.21 -30.01 -26.93
N ASN A 126 7.35 -30.61 -27.23
CA ASN A 126 7.42 -31.99 -27.72
C ASN A 126 6.83 -32.97 -26.69
N ARG A 127 7.09 -32.76 -25.39
CA ARG A 127 6.50 -33.57 -24.32
C ARG A 127 4.97 -33.46 -24.24
N CYS A 128 4.41 -32.28 -24.53
CA CYS A 128 2.97 -32.10 -24.59
C CYS A 128 2.37 -32.90 -25.75
N GLU A 129 3.02 -32.88 -26.91
CA GLU A 129 2.60 -33.65 -28.10
C GLU A 129 2.67 -35.16 -27.83
N ASP A 130 3.76 -35.64 -27.23
CA ASP A 130 3.93 -37.05 -26.84
C ASP A 130 2.79 -37.53 -25.91
N LEU A 131 2.46 -36.74 -24.88
CA LEU A 131 1.41 -37.10 -23.92
C LEU A 131 0.00 -36.94 -24.49
N GLN A 132 -0.21 -36.01 -25.43
CA GLN A 132 -1.47 -35.91 -26.17
C GLN A 132 -1.71 -37.14 -27.04
N GLU A 133 -0.66 -37.64 -27.70
CA GLU A 133 -0.76 -38.88 -28.47
C GLU A 133 -0.97 -40.08 -27.54
N GLY A 134 -0.23 -40.14 -26.43
CA GLY A 134 -0.42 -41.13 -25.37
C GLY A 134 -1.85 -41.15 -24.81
N LYS A 135 -2.50 -39.99 -24.68
CA LYS A 135 -3.91 -39.87 -24.28
C LYS A 135 -4.86 -40.52 -25.29
N LYS A 136 -4.64 -40.34 -26.59
CA LYS A 136 -5.47 -40.96 -27.63
C LYS A 136 -5.35 -42.48 -27.58
N MET A 137 -4.14 -42.99 -27.41
CA MET A 137 -3.88 -44.43 -27.27
C MET A 137 -4.56 -45.00 -26.00
N LEU A 138 -4.49 -44.28 -24.87
CA LEU A 138 -5.14 -44.70 -23.63
C LEU A 138 -6.67 -44.72 -23.74
N LEU A 139 -7.28 -43.75 -24.41
CA LEU A 139 -8.73 -43.73 -24.66
C LEU A 139 -9.17 -44.90 -25.55
N ASN A 140 -8.34 -45.33 -26.51
CA ASN A 140 -8.62 -46.51 -27.32
C ASN A 140 -8.52 -47.80 -26.49
N ALA A 141 -7.50 -47.91 -25.62
CA ALA A 141 -7.35 -49.04 -24.70
C ALA A 141 -8.48 -49.12 -23.66
N GLU A 142 -8.99 -47.99 -23.17
CA GLU A 142 -10.16 -47.95 -22.28
C GLU A 142 -11.44 -48.45 -22.95
N ARG A 143 -11.65 -48.12 -24.23
CA ARG A 143 -12.79 -48.64 -25.00
C ARG A 143 -12.69 -50.16 -25.21
N ALA A 144 -11.48 -50.67 -25.42
CA ALA A 144 -11.24 -52.11 -25.57
C ALA A 144 -11.46 -52.89 -24.26
N ALA A 145 -11.31 -52.25 -23.10
CA ALA A 145 -11.32 -52.89 -21.79
C ALA A 145 -12.64 -52.77 -21.00
N GLN A 146 -13.74 -52.37 -21.62
CA GLN A 146 -15.06 -52.16 -20.99
C GLN A 146 -15.61 -53.39 -20.23
N ASN A 147 -15.05 -54.58 -20.45
CA ASN A 147 -15.44 -55.82 -19.77
C ASN A 147 -14.56 -56.19 -18.56
N HIS A 148 -13.58 -55.34 -18.16
CA HIS A 148 -12.58 -55.65 -17.13
C HIS A 148 -12.46 -54.55 -16.05
N SER A 149 -13.20 -54.72 -14.96
CA SER A 149 -13.33 -53.73 -13.87
C SER A 149 -12.01 -53.27 -13.20
N VAL A 150 -10.97 -54.12 -13.18
CA VAL A 150 -9.66 -53.77 -12.60
C VAL A 150 -8.79 -52.98 -13.58
N PHE A 151 -8.77 -53.37 -14.85
CA PHE A 151 -8.02 -52.66 -15.89
C PHE A 151 -8.65 -51.28 -16.16
N GLU A 152 -9.98 -51.23 -16.21
CA GLU A 152 -10.74 -49.98 -16.36
C GLU A 152 -10.38 -48.96 -15.26
N LYS A 153 -10.38 -49.36 -13.98
CA LYS A 153 -9.96 -48.48 -12.88
C LYS A 153 -8.51 -48.00 -13.00
N ARG A 154 -7.60 -48.87 -13.46
CA ARG A 154 -6.18 -48.53 -13.63
C ARG A 154 -5.97 -47.56 -14.79
N ALA A 155 -6.66 -47.76 -15.90
CA ALA A 155 -6.64 -46.87 -17.05
C ALA A 155 -7.25 -45.50 -16.71
N GLN A 156 -8.39 -45.46 -16.01
CA GLN A 156 -9.02 -44.22 -15.54
C GLN A 156 -8.12 -43.41 -14.59
N ASN A 157 -7.38 -44.07 -13.69
CA ASN A 157 -6.41 -43.41 -12.82
C ASN A 157 -5.23 -42.84 -13.62
N CYS A 158 -4.68 -43.62 -14.56
CA CYS A 158 -3.60 -43.16 -15.43
C CYS A 158 -4.04 -41.98 -16.32
N ARG A 159 -5.29 -41.99 -16.81
CA ARG A 159 -5.88 -40.89 -17.58
C ARG A 159 -6.00 -39.62 -16.76
N ARG A 160 -6.41 -39.73 -15.49
CA ARG A 160 -6.50 -38.58 -14.58
C ARG A 160 -5.13 -37.96 -14.32
N GLU A 161 -4.12 -38.79 -14.02
CA GLU A 161 -2.74 -38.34 -13.83
C GLU A 161 -2.18 -37.71 -15.13
N LEU A 162 -2.48 -38.31 -16.28
CA LEU A 162 -2.08 -37.75 -17.58
C LEU A 162 -2.73 -36.40 -17.85
N ASP A 163 -4.04 -36.27 -17.63
CA ASP A 163 -4.78 -35.01 -17.83
C ASP A 163 -4.24 -33.90 -16.93
N GLU A 164 -3.96 -34.21 -15.67
CA GLU A 164 -3.35 -33.27 -14.72
C GLU A 164 -1.98 -32.78 -15.21
N LYS A 165 -1.08 -33.70 -15.57
CA LYS A 165 0.27 -33.35 -16.04
C LYS A 165 0.26 -32.63 -17.39
N LEU A 166 -0.67 -32.99 -18.28
CA LEU A 166 -0.82 -32.33 -19.57
C LEU A 166 -1.22 -30.86 -19.39
N ILE A 167 -2.16 -30.58 -18.50
CA ILE A 167 -2.57 -29.20 -18.18
C ILE A 167 -1.36 -28.42 -17.62
N SER A 168 -0.62 -29.00 -16.67
CA SER A 168 0.57 -28.35 -16.11
C SER A 168 1.66 -28.07 -17.17
N LEU A 169 1.93 -29.01 -18.07
CA LEU A 169 2.91 -28.82 -19.14
C LEU A 169 2.45 -27.78 -20.17
N GLN A 170 1.16 -27.76 -20.51
CA GLN A 170 0.60 -26.75 -21.40
C GLN A 170 0.68 -25.34 -20.80
N CYS A 171 0.41 -25.20 -19.50
CA CYS A 171 0.61 -23.94 -18.78
C CYS A 171 2.08 -23.52 -18.81
N ARG A 172 3.01 -24.42 -18.45
CA ARG A 172 4.45 -24.14 -18.45
C ARG A 172 4.98 -23.80 -19.85
N ARG A 173 4.49 -24.46 -20.90
CA ARG A 173 4.80 -24.15 -22.30
C ARG A 173 4.40 -22.73 -22.66
N ASN A 174 3.18 -22.33 -22.29
CA ASN A 174 2.67 -20.98 -22.58
C ASN A 174 3.43 -19.92 -21.75
N GLU A 175 3.78 -20.23 -20.50
CA GLU A 175 4.64 -19.37 -19.67
C GLU A 175 6.02 -19.16 -20.33
N LEU A 176 6.68 -20.22 -20.79
CA LEU A 176 7.97 -20.13 -21.47
C LEU A 176 7.90 -19.37 -22.81
N GLN A 177 6.78 -19.49 -23.53
CA GLN A 177 6.56 -18.69 -24.74
C GLN A 177 6.45 -17.20 -24.41
N ASN A 178 5.61 -16.84 -23.44
CA ASN A 178 5.47 -15.46 -22.98
C ASN A 178 6.80 -14.91 -22.47
N LEU A 179 7.60 -15.75 -21.80
CA LEU A 179 8.92 -15.40 -21.32
C LEU A 179 9.89 -15.07 -22.47
N LEU A 180 9.92 -15.88 -23.53
CA LEU A 180 10.75 -15.60 -24.72
C LEU A 180 10.39 -14.25 -25.34
N ASP A 181 9.11 -13.92 -25.41
CA ASP A 181 8.65 -12.65 -25.96
C ASP A 181 9.00 -11.47 -25.03
N ALA A 182 8.91 -11.66 -23.72
CA ALA A 182 9.35 -10.68 -22.72
C ALA A 182 10.87 -10.44 -22.77
N LEU A 183 11.68 -11.50 -22.93
CA LEU A 183 13.14 -11.39 -23.04
C LEU A 183 13.56 -10.66 -24.32
N ARG A 184 12.87 -10.90 -25.44
CA ARG A 184 13.07 -10.13 -26.68
C ARG A 184 12.73 -8.66 -26.49
N ALA A 185 11.60 -8.36 -25.85
CA ALA A 185 11.21 -6.98 -25.57
C ALA A 185 12.23 -6.27 -24.68
N PHE A 186 12.74 -6.95 -23.65
CA PHE A 186 13.81 -6.44 -22.80
C PHE A 186 15.07 -6.12 -23.62
N GLU A 187 15.58 -7.05 -24.41
CA GLU A 187 16.81 -6.84 -25.18
C GLU A 187 16.65 -5.74 -26.24
N ASN A 188 15.47 -5.63 -26.86
CA ASN A 188 15.16 -4.56 -27.82
C ASN A 188 15.25 -3.15 -27.22
N HIS A 189 14.93 -2.98 -25.94
CA HIS A 189 15.06 -1.70 -25.24
C HIS A 189 16.45 -1.52 -24.61
N ARG A 190 17.04 -2.62 -24.13
CA ARG A 190 18.32 -2.63 -23.43
C ARG A 190 19.49 -2.30 -24.34
N ALA A 191 19.59 -2.94 -25.50
CA ALA A 191 20.75 -2.81 -26.38
C ALA A 191 20.95 -1.36 -26.88
N PRO A 192 19.93 -0.64 -27.38
CA PRO A 192 20.08 0.76 -27.79
C PRO A 192 20.45 1.68 -26.62
N MET A 193 19.83 1.47 -25.45
CA MET A 193 20.11 2.26 -24.25
C MET A 193 21.56 2.08 -23.79
N LYS A 194 22.06 0.83 -23.78
CA LYS A 194 23.45 0.53 -23.43
C LYS A 194 24.44 1.18 -24.40
N GLU A 195 24.16 1.11 -25.70
CA GLU A 195 25.00 1.74 -26.72
C GLU A 195 25.04 3.27 -26.56
N TRP A 196 23.90 3.89 -26.28
CA TRP A 196 23.82 5.33 -26.05
C TRP A 196 24.57 5.75 -24.77
N LEU A 197 24.38 5.05 -23.65
CA LEU A 197 25.08 5.32 -22.40
C LEU A 197 26.60 5.27 -22.56
N GLN A 198 27.11 4.29 -23.33
CA GLN A 198 28.54 4.20 -23.64
C GLN A 198 29.07 5.40 -24.44
N LYS A 199 28.25 5.98 -25.32
CA LYS A 199 28.63 7.14 -26.14
C LYS A 199 28.57 8.46 -25.37
N ILE A 200 27.60 8.62 -24.46
CA ILE A 200 27.39 9.88 -23.73
C ILE A 200 28.31 10.03 -22.51
N GLN A 201 28.79 8.91 -21.96
CA GLN A 201 29.62 8.89 -20.75
C GLN A 201 30.88 9.79 -20.85
N PRO A 202 31.70 9.74 -21.92
CA PRO A 202 32.87 10.61 -22.04
C PRO A 202 32.50 12.10 -22.13
N THR A 203 31.38 12.42 -22.80
CA THR A 203 30.86 13.80 -22.90
C THR A 203 30.45 14.32 -21.52
N ALA A 204 29.80 13.48 -20.70
CA ALA A 204 29.40 13.83 -19.34
C ALA A 204 30.61 14.13 -18.43
N GLU A 205 31.64 13.29 -18.51
CA GLU A 205 32.90 13.48 -17.77
C GLU A 205 33.61 14.78 -18.20
N MET A 206 33.62 15.09 -19.50
CA MET A 206 34.15 16.37 -19.99
C MET A 206 33.36 17.58 -19.48
N VAL A 207 32.04 17.49 -19.40
CA VAL A 207 31.19 18.56 -18.83
C VAL A 207 31.48 18.75 -17.34
N GLU A 208 31.68 17.67 -16.60
CA GLU A 208 32.03 17.73 -15.18
C GLU A 208 33.36 18.46 -14.94
N ILE A 209 34.36 18.20 -15.80
CA ILE A 209 35.68 18.84 -15.73
C ILE A 209 35.62 20.31 -16.16
N SER A 210 35.00 20.58 -17.32
CA SER A 210 34.97 21.92 -17.92
C SER A 210 34.04 22.90 -17.20
N LYS A 211 32.98 22.40 -16.55
CA LYS A 211 31.92 23.18 -15.88
C LYS A 211 31.25 24.22 -16.79
N ASP A 212 31.31 24.02 -18.10
CA ASP A 212 30.70 24.93 -19.07
C ASP A 212 29.16 24.82 -19.04
N SER A 213 28.48 25.98 -18.99
CA SER A 213 27.02 26.05 -18.96
C SER A 213 26.40 25.61 -20.28
N SER A 214 27.02 25.95 -21.41
CA SER A 214 26.48 25.59 -22.73
C SER A 214 26.57 24.08 -22.97
N ALA A 215 27.72 23.48 -22.66
CA ALA A 215 27.89 22.03 -22.73
C ALA A 215 26.97 21.27 -21.75
N LEU A 216 26.72 21.81 -20.55
CA LEU A 216 25.78 21.22 -19.59
C LEU A 216 24.33 21.25 -20.09
N ASP A 217 23.91 22.34 -20.74
CA ASP A 217 22.56 22.44 -21.30
C ASP A 217 22.37 21.49 -22.49
N GLN A 218 23.40 21.30 -23.32
CA GLN A 218 23.40 20.30 -24.40
C GLN A 218 23.30 18.87 -23.85
N LEU A 219 24.11 18.54 -22.83
CA LEU A 219 24.06 17.24 -22.15
C LEU A 219 22.69 16.98 -21.51
N THR A 220 22.10 18.00 -20.89
CA THR A 220 20.76 17.91 -20.28
C THR A 220 19.68 17.68 -21.33
N ALA A 221 19.77 18.34 -22.49
CA ALA A 221 18.81 18.15 -23.59
C ALA A 221 18.90 16.73 -24.17
N GLU A 222 20.12 16.18 -24.31
CA GLU A 222 20.34 14.82 -24.78
C GLU A 222 19.88 13.77 -23.76
N TYR A 223 20.13 13.99 -22.47
CA TYR A 223 19.59 13.18 -21.38
C TYR A 223 18.05 13.13 -21.40
N ASN A 224 17.39 14.28 -21.54
CA ASN A 224 15.93 14.35 -21.56
C ASN A 224 15.33 13.62 -22.78
N ARG A 225 16.04 13.56 -23.91
CA ARG A 225 15.59 12.85 -25.11
C ARG A 225 15.47 11.34 -24.88
N HIS A 226 16.33 10.76 -24.04
CA HIS A 226 16.37 9.33 -23.75
C HIS A 226 15.72 8.93 -22.41
N TYR A 227 15.11 9.89 -21.71
CA TYR A 227 14.43 9.65 -20.44
C TYR A 227 13.26 8.67 -20.58
N ASP A 228 12.42 8.86 -21.59
CA ASP A 228 11.26 7.99 -21.84
C ASP A 228 11.71 6.56 -22.23
N ASP A 229 12.78 6.44 -23.01
CA ASP A 229 13.37 5.15 -23.38
C ASP A 229 13.84 4.38 -22.14
N TYR A 230 14.52 5.07 -21.21
CA TYR A 230 14.96 4.49 -19.94
C TYR A 230 13.79 4.08 -19.05
N MET A 231 12.76 4.93 -18.95
CA MET A 231 11.54 4.60 -18.19
C MET A 231 10.78 3.40 -18.76
N ASN A 232 10.74 3.28 -20.09
CA ASN A 232 10.17 2.12 -20.76
C ASN A 232 10.97 0.84 -20.47
N LEU A 233 12.30 0.90 -20.56
CA LEU A 233 13.17 -0.22 -20.21
C LEU A 233 12.99 -0.65 -18.74
N LYS A 234 12.92 0.33 -17.81
CA LYS A 234 12.65 0.08 -16.39
C LYS A 234 11.33 -0.68 -16.20
N LYS A 235 10.26 -0.20 -16.83
CA LYS A 235 8.93 -0.81 -16.75
C LYS A 235 8.91 -2.24 -17.29
N VAL A 236 9.53 -2.48 -18.46
CA VAL A 236 9.65 -3.83 -19.05
C VAL A 236 10.40 -4.77 -18.12
N THR A 237 11.49 -4.30 -17.52
CA THR A 237 12.33 -5.08 -16.60
C THR A 237 11.60 -5.42 -15.29
N GLU A 238 10.89 -4.45 -14.69
CA GLU A 238 10.10 -4.66 -13.47
C GLU A 238 8.96 -5.66 -13.69
N ASN A 239 8.27 -5.58 -14.84
CA ASN A 239 7.22 -6.53 -15.21
C ASN A 239 7.80 -7.95 -15.37
N LEU A 240 8.93 -8.08 -16.06
CA LEU A 240 9.60 -9.37 -16.25
C LEU A 240 9.98 -10.01 -14.91
N PHE A 241 10.60 -9.26 -14.00
CA PHE A 241 10.96 -9.75 -12.67
C PHE A 241 9.75 -10.12 -11.81
N LYS A 242 8.62 -9.45 -12.00
CA LYS A 242 7.38 -9.71 -11.27
C LYS A 242 6.69 -10.98 -11.76
N GLU A 243 6.62 -11.19 -13.07
CA GLU A 243 5.89 -12.29 -13.69
C GLU A 243 6.66 -13.63 -13.63
N PHE A 244 7.99 -13.62 -13.74
CA PHE A 244 8.81 -14.84 -13.88
C PHE A 244 9.71 -15.13 -12.67
N GLN A 245 9.14 -15.19 -11.46
CA GLN A 245 9.89 -15.43 -10.20
C GLN A 245 10.38 -16.87 -10.01
N PHE A 246 9.88 -17.82 -10.81
CA PHE A 246 10.22 -19.24 -10.70
C PHE A 246 11.59 -19.58 -11.32
N ASP A 247 12.02 -18.81 -12.31
CA ASP A 247 13.23 -19.02 -13.11
C ASP A 247 14.43 -18.19 -12.58
N ASP A 248 15.67 -18.51 -12.98
CA ASP A 248 16.87 -17.84 -12.42
C ASP A 248 17.06 -16.45 -13.03
N LEU A 249 17.01 -15.42 -12.17
CA LEU A 249 17.03 -14.00 -12.51
C LEU A 249 18.41 -13.34 -12.33
N LYS A 250 19.42 -14.05 -11.82
CA LYS A 250 20.67 -13.41 -11.33
C LYS A 250 21.39 -12.60 -12.40
N ASN A 251 21.61 -13.20 -13.57
CA ASN A 251 22.39 -12.57 -14.63
C ASN A 251 21.60 -11.42 -15.29
N LEU A 252 20.29 -11.58 -15.48
CA LEU A 252 19.42 -10.51 -15.99
C LEU A 252 19.36 -9.29 -15.04
N LYS A 253 19.33 -9.53 -13.71
CA LYS A 253 19.47 -8.46 -12.70
C LYS A 253 20.81 -7.76 -12.80
N SER A 254 21.90 -8.49 -13.04
CA SER A 254 23.22 -7.89 -13.25
C SER A 254 23.24 -6.96 -14.46
N GLN A 255 22.65 -7.39 -15.58
CA GLN A 255 22.55 -6.60 -16.81
C GLN A 255 21.72 -5.32 -16.63
N TRP A 256 20.64 -5.38 -15.84
CA TRP A 256 19.82 -4.22 -15.49
C TRP A 256 20.55 -3.24 -14.55
N ASN A 257 21.25 -3.77 -13.55
CA ASN A 257 22.00 -2.97 -12.60
C ASN A 257 23.11 -2.17 -13.29
N GLU A 258 23.82 -2.77 -14.26
CA GLU A 258 24.84 -2.09 -15.08
C GLU A 258 24.30 -0.81 -15.73
N ILE A 259 23.12 -0.89 -16.37
CA ILE A 259 22.47 0.25 -17.04
C ILE A 259 21.99 1.28 -16.02
N THR A 260 21.39 0.82 -14.93
CA THR A 260 20.87 1.70 -13.87
C THR A 260 21.98 2.51 -13.22
N GLU A 261 23.14 1.88 -12.97
CA GLU A 261 24.31 2.53 -12.38
C GLU A 261 24.88 3.60 -13.30
N GLN A 262 25.04 3.31 -14.60
CA GLN A 262 25.48 4.29 -15.59
C GLN A 262 24.51 5.47 -15.72
N TRP A 263 23.20 5.20 -15.78
CA TRP A 263 22.17 6.24 -15.83
C TRP A 263 22.22 7.16 -14.60
N ASN A 264 22.29 6.58 -13.40
CA ASN A 264 22.34 7.34 -12.15
C ASN A 264 23.63 8.18 -12.05
N GLY A 265 24.76 7.65 -12.51
CA GLY A 265 26.02 8.39 -12.59
C GLY A 265 25.89 9.64 -13.45
N LEU A 266 25.27 9.51 -14.63
CA LEU A 266 24.98 10.64 -15.52
C LEU A 266 24.05 11.67 -14.86
N THR A 267 22.99 11.22 -14.18
CA THR A 267 22.06 12.10 -13.45
C THR A 267 22.79 12.89 -12.35
N GLU A 268 23.66 12.23 -11.58
CA GLU A 268 24.45 12.88 -10.52
C GLU A 268 25.40 13.95 -11.09
N ILE A 269 26.09 13.66 -12.19
CA ILE A 269 26.97 14.63 -12.87
C ILE A 269 26.17 15.89 -13.26
N ILE A 270 25.00 15.73 -13.88
CA ILE A 270 24.15 16.85 -14.30
C ILE A 270 23.68 17.67 -13.08
N ILE A 271 23.19 17.00 -12.04
CA ILE A 271 22.68 17.65 -10.83
C ILE A 271 23.79 18.41 -10.09
N ARG A 272 24.95 17.78 -9.89
CA ARG A 272 26.07 18.35 -9.16
C ARG A 272 26.62 19.57 -9.87
N THR A 273 26.81 19.49 -11.20
CA THR A 273 27.32 20.59 -12.01
C THR A 273 26.34 21.76 -12.01
N ARG A 274 25.02 21.50 -12.14
CA ARG A 274 23.99 22.54 -12.08
C ARG A 274 23.86 23.20 -10.70
N LYS A 275 24.03 22.44 -9.61
CA LYS A 275 24.05 22.98 -8.24
C LYS A 275 25.21 23.94 -8.03
N MET A 276 26.41 23.61 -8.53
CA MET A 276 27.58 24.48 -8.45
C MET A 276 27.42 25.79 -9.23
N GLN A 277 26.61 25.82 -10.28
CA GLN A 277 26.32 27.04 -11.07
C GLN A 277 25.18 27.91 -10.47
N SER A 278 24.34 27.37 -9.58
CA SER A 278 23.15 28.06 -9.05
C SER A 278 23.38 29.28 -8.11
N PRO A 279 24.40 29.33 -7.23
CA PRO A 279 24.65 30.50 -6.39
C PRO A 279 25.27 31.68 -7.18
N ASP A 280 25.98 31.40 -8.28
CA ASP A 280 26.70 32.40 -9.06
C ASP A 280 25.73 33.26 -9.91
N ILE A 281 24.69 32.65 -10.49
CA ILE A 281 23.71 33.35 -11.35
C ILE A 281 22.83 34.33 -10.57
N LYS A 282 22.28 33.92 -9.42
CA LYS A 282 21.40 34.79 -8.60
C LYS A 282 22.14 35.98 -8.01
N THR A 283 23.38 35.75 -7.57
CA THR A 283 24.25 36.79 -7.02
C THR A 283 24.67 37.79 -8.10
N LYS A 284 25.06 37.31 -9.29
CA LYS A 284 25.39 38.17 -10.44
C LYS A 284 24.20 39.02 -10.89
N GLN A 285 22.99 38.46 -10.92
CA GLN A 285 21.79 39.21 -11.28
C GLN A 285 21.43 40.28 -10.23
N ALA A 286 21.56 39.97 -8.94
CA ALA A 286 21.36 40.94 -7.86
C ALA A 286 22.38 42.08 -7.90
N LEU A 287 23.66 41.79 -8.12
CA LEU A 287 24.71 42.80 -8.28
C LEU A 287 24.45 43.72 -9.48
N CYS A 288 24.07 43.17 -10.63
CA CYS A 288 23.75 43.95 -11.83
C CYS A 288 22.55 44.90 -11.60
N GLN A 289 21.53 44.45 -10.86
CA GLN A 289 20.39 45.29 -10.49
C GLN A 289 20.79 46.40 -9.52
N CYS A 290 21.64 46.09 -8.54
CA CYS A 290 22.20 47.08 -7.63
C CYS A 290 23.03 48.13 -8.36
N GLU A 291 23.95 47.74 -9.25
CA GLU A 291 24.76 48.70 -10.03
C GLU A 291 23.89 49.65 -10.84
N THR A 292 22.82 49.13 -11.46
CA THR A 292 21.87 49.95 -12.22
C THR A 292 21.11 50.92 -11.31
N TRP A 293 20.73 50.49 -10.11
CA TRP A 293 20.06 51.34 -9.13
C TRP A 293 20.99 52.45 -8.63
N PHE A 294 22.25 52.14 -8.30
CA PHE A 294 23.26 53.11 -7.87
C PHE A 294 23.48 54.18 -8.94
N LYS A 295 23.70 53.79 -10.20
CA LYS A 295 23.83 54.73 -11.33
C LYS A 295 22.64 55.67 -11.43
N ARG A 296 21.41 55.17 -11.30
CA ARG A 296 20.19 55.99 -11.33
C ARG A 296 20.11 56.99 -10.17
N GLN A 297 20.54 56.62 -8.96
CA GLN A 297 20.53 57.56 -7.83
C GLN A 297 21.61 58.63 -7.98
N LEU A 298 22.80 58.27 -8.49
CA LEU A 298 23.85 59.23 -8.80
C LEU A 298 23.40 60.30 -9.79
N THR A 299 22.77 59.90 -10.89
CA THR A 299 22.23 60.87 -11.86
C THR A 299 21.21 61.83 -11.22
N LYS A 300 20.38 61.34 -10.30
CA LYS A 300 19.42 62.19 -9.57
C LYS A 300 20.11 63.17 -8.61
N LEU A 301 21.10 62.70 -7.86
CA LEU A 301 21.86 63.54 -6.93
C LEU A 301 22.67 64.61 -7.69
N GLU A 302 23.27 64.26 -8.82
CA GLU A 302 23.97 65.21 -9.70
C GLU A 302 23.00 66.26 -10.27
N PHE A 303 21.81 65.84 -10.69
CA PHE A 303 20.76 66.75 -11.15
C PHE A 303 20.35 67.75 -10.06
N TRP A 304 20.10 67.28 -8.83
CA TRP A 304 19.80 68.16 -7.70
C TRP A 304 20.98 69.05 -7.31
N ASN A 305 22.22 68.60 -7.51
CA ASN A 305 23.42 69.39 -7.20
C ASN A 305 23.58 70.59 -8.14
N GLN A 306 23.11 70.45 -9.38
CA GLN A 306 23.15 71.48 -10.41
C GLN A 306 21.93 72.41 -10.39
N ASN A 307 20.72 71.87 -10.16
CA ASN A 307 19.47 72.61 -10.32
C ASN A 307 18.81 73.04 -8.99
N GLY A 308 19.42 72.67 -7.85
CA GLY A 308 18.80 72.85 -6.54
C GLY A 308 17.70 71.80 -6.26
N PHE A 309 17.16 71.82 -5.05
CA PHE A 309 16.19 70.84 -4.57
C PHE A 309 15.28 71.45 -3.50
N THR A 310 14.10 70.86 -3.32
CA THR A 310 13.09 71.27 -2.34
C THR A 310 13.28 70.60 -0.97
N VAL A 311 12.62 71.12 0.08
CA VAL A 311 12.65 70.52 1.43
C VAL A 311 12.12 69.06 1.43
N ALA A 312 11.15 68.75 0.58
CA ALA A 312 10.65 67.37 0.43
C ALA A 312 11.68 66.45 -0.23
N GLU A 313 12.53 66.99 -1.11
CA GLU A 313 13.62 66.26 -1.78
C GLU A 313 14.85 66.13 -0.88
N GLN A 314 15.11 67.06 0.04
CA GLN A 314 16.14 66.94 1.07
C GLN A 314 15.99 65.64 1.87
N LYS A 315 14.76 65.30 2.28
CA LYS A 315 14.48 64.04 2.98
C LYS A 315 14.76 62.80 2.11
N ARG A 316 14.61 62.91 0.78
CA ARG A 316 14.90 61.83 -0.18
C ARG A 316 16.41 61.66 -0.40
N ILE A 317 17.17 62.75 -0.37
CA ILE A 317 18.64 62.73 -0.44
C ILE A 317 19.22 61.91 0.73
N ASP A 318 18.71 62.13 1.94
CA ASP A 318 19.16 61.40 3.13
C ASP A 318 18.76 59.91 3.09
N ASP A 319 17.56 59.58 2.59
CA ASP A 319 17.10 58.19 2.40
C ASP A 319 17.95 57.42 1.36
N ILE A 320 18.43 58.09 0.31
CA ILE A 320 19.34 57.48 -0.68
C ILE A 320 20.67 57.07 -0.03
N LEU A 321 21.23 57.93 0.84
CA LEU A 321 22.47 57.63 1.55
C LEU A 321 22.31 56.44 2.51
N GLU A 322 21.20 56.41 3.26
CA GLU A 322 20.92 55.32 4.20
C GLU A 322 20.70 53.98 3.48
N LYS A 323 19.94 53.98 2.39
CA LYS A 323 19.68 52.76 1.58
C LYS A 323 20.94 52.24 0.91
N SER A 324 21.78 53.11 0.37
CA SER A 324 23.04 52.72 -0.27
C SER A 324 24.03 52.14 0.75
N ALA A 325 24.14 52.71 1.95
CA ALA A 325 24.97 52.17 3.03
C ALA A 325 24.51 50.77 3.49
N ARG A 326 23.19 50.56 3.65
CA ARG A 326 22.62 49.25 4.01
C ARG A 326 22.89 48.18 2.95
N LEU A 327 22.77 48.53 1.67
CA LEU A 327 23.05 47.60 0.58
C LEU A 327 24.51 47.13 0.59
N ILE A 328 25.47 48.06 0.70
CA ILE A 328 26.90 47.71 0.79
C ILE A 328 27.21 46.86 2.01
N ALA A 329 26.65 47.19 3.18
CA ALA A 329 26.82 46.40 4.41
C ALA A 329 26.28 44.97 4.25
N THR A 330 25.13 44.81 3.58
CA THR A 330 24.52 43.50 3.33
C THR A 330 25.37 42.64 2.40
N PHE A 331 25.99 43.24 1.37
CA PHE A 331 26.91 42.52 0.48
C PHE A 331 28.23 42.14 1.16
N ARG A 332 28.74 42.98 2.07
CA ARG A 332 29.92 42.66 2.89
C ARG A 332 29.66 41.51 3.87
N GLN A 333 28.49 41.48 4.51
CA GLN A 333 28.13 40.44 5.48
C GLN A 333 27.80 39.08 4.84
N ASN A 334 27.22 39.08 3.64
CA ASN A 334 26.85 37.85 2.91
C ASN A 334 27.89 37.45 1.84
N GLY A 335 29.08 38.04 1.89
CA GLY A 335 30.06 38.08 0.80
C GLY A 335 30.85 36.79 0.56
N ASP A 336 30.82 35.80 1.44
CA ASP A 336 31.68 34.61 1.33
C ASP A 336 31.48 33.82 0.01
N GLY A 337 30.27 33.85 -0.56
CA GLY A 337 29.99 33.28 -1.89
C GLY A 337 30.28 34.22 -3.06
N ILE A 338 30.26 35.54 -2.84
CA ILE A 338 30.45 36.59 -3.86
C ILE A 338 31.95 36.78 -4.17
N MET A 339 32.77 36.72 -3.12
CA MET A 339 34.23 36.90 -3.17
C MET A 339 34.96 35.71 -3.80
N ALA A 340 34.28 34.58 -3.98
CA ALA A 340 34.80 33.38 -4.63
C ALA A 340 34.93 33.52 -6.17
N SER A 341 34.25 34.50 -6.79
CA SER A 341 34.38 34.78 -8.23
C SER A 341 35.07 36.13 -8.48
N ASP A 342 36.01 36.17 -9.43
CA ASP A 342 36.70 37.41 -9.82
C ASP A 342 35.73 38.48 -10.36
N SER A 343 34.65 38.06 -11.02
CA SER A 343 33.61 38.97 -11.49
C SER A 343 32.81 39.61 -10.35
N GLY A 344 32.48 38.84 -9.30
CA GLY A 344 31.73 39.33 -8.15
C GLY A 344 32.54 40.36 -7.36
N ARG A 345 33.85 40.14 -7.24
CA ARG A 345 34.78 41.07 -6.57
C ARG A 345 34.85 42.43 -7.29
N LYS A 346 35.00 42.44 -8.62
CA LYS A 346 35.04 43.67 -9.43
C LYS A 346 33.73 44.47 -9.40
N SER A 347 32.59 43.78 -9.39
CA SER A 347 31.27 44.44 -9.25
C SER A 347 31.08 45.05 -7.87
N LEU A 348 31.54 44.38 -6.80
CA LEU A 348 31.48 44.94 -5.45
C LEU A 348 32.38 46.19 -5.32
N GLU A 349 33.61 46.14 -5.83
CA GLU A 349 34.52 47.31 -5.89
C GLU A 349 33.86 48.48 -6.64
N THR A 350 33.20 48.19 -7.77
CA THR A 350 32.47 49.21 -8.53
C THR A 350 31.35 49.83 -7.70
N LEU A 351 30.56 49.03 -6.99
CA LEU A 351 29.48 49.51 -6.12
C LEU A 351 30.01 50.37 -4.95
N GLU A 352 31.14 50.00 -4.37
CA GLU A 352 31.80 50.77 -3.30
C GLU A 352 32.25 52.15 -3.80
N ILE A 353 32.85 52.22 -4.99
CA ILE A 353 33.21 53.49 -5.64
C ILE A 353 31.95 54.35 -5.88
N GLN A 354 30.85 53.75 -6.35
CA GLN A 354 29.59 54.48 -6.55
C GLN A 354 29.01 54.97 -5.21
N PHE A 355 29.11 54.19 -4.14
CA PHE A 355 28.67 54.58 -2.80
C PHE A 355 29.45 55.77 -2.24
N ASP A 356 30.78 55.78 -2.40
CA ASP A 356 31.62 56.91 -1.99
C ASP A 356 31.24 58.19 -2.73
N ARG A 357 30.94 58.07 -4.03
CA ARG A 357 30.47 59.18 -4.85
C ARG A 357 29.11 59.72 -4.41
N ILE A 358 28.16 58.84 -4.07
CA ILE A 358 26.86 59.21 -3.48
C ILE A 358 27.08 59.97 -2.16
N SER A 359 27.93 59.43 -1.28
CA SER A 359 28.23 60.02 0.03
C SER A 359 28.82 61.43 -0.10
N HIS A 360 29.70 61.64 -1.07
CA HIS A 360 30.26 62.95 -1.39
C HIS A 360 29.20 63.94 -1.87
N LEU A 361 28.39 63.57 -2.87
CA LEU A 361 27.33 64.43 -3.42
C LEU A 361 26.27 64.81 -2.39
N VAL A 362 25.87 63.86 -1.53
CA VAL A 362 24.92 64.13 -0.44
C VAL A 362 25.51 65.16 0.54
N ARG A 363 26.81 65.11 0.84
CA ARG A 363 27.48 66.08 1.69
C ARG A 363 27.49 67.48 1.07
N GLU A 364 27.78 67.59 -0.23
CA GLU A 364 27.70 68.87 -0.95
C GLU A 364 26.27 69.44 -0.97
N LEU A 365 25.27 68.60 -1.22
CA LEU A 365 23.86 68.99 -1.24
C LEU A 365 23.39 69.50 0.13
N ARG A 366 23.80 68.86 1.22
CA ARG A 366 23.50 69.32 2.59
C ARG A 366 24.02 70.72 2.86
N LEU A 367 25.17 71.10 2.30
CA LEU A 367 25.72 72.46 2.43
C LEU A 367 24.90 73.51 1.65
N LYS A 368 24.18 73.08 0.60
CA LYS A 368 23.29 73.91 -0.23
C LYS A 368 21.83 73.92 0.24
N SER A 369 21.54 73.35 1.41
CA SER A 369 20.17 73.20 1.93
C SER A 369 19.42 74.54 1.96
N PRO A 370 18.17 74.61 1.44
CA PRO A 370 17.36 75.81 1.52
C PRO A 370 17.07 76.16 2.99
N GLN A 371 17.69 77.23 3.49
CA GLN A 371 17.43 77.73 4.84
C GLN A 371 16.05 78.39 4.88
N SER A 372 15.22 77.98 5.85
CA SER A 372 13.96 78.63 6.18
C SER A 372 14.24 79.95 6.94
N SER A 373 14.03 81.10 6.31
CA SER A 373 13.96 82.39 6.99
C SER A 373 12.51 82.74 7.38
N PRO A 374 12.21 83.23 8.61
CA PRO A 374 10.86 83.55 9.06
C PRO A 374 10.53 85.04 8.88
N SER A 375 9.35 85.38 8.32
CA SER A 375 8.59 86.62 8.58
C SER A 375 7.52 86.87 7.49
N ALA A 376 6.24 87.02 7.89
CA ALA A 376 5.35 88.16 7.58
C ALA A 376 3.85 87.79 7.55
N LYS A 377 3.19 88.15 8.67
CA LYS A 377 1.82 88.66 8.94
C LYS A 377 0.70 88.68 7.87
N CYS A 378 -0.50 88.39 8.41
CA CYS A 378 -1.84 88.96 8.12
C CYS A 378 -2.52 88.57 6.79
N SER A 379 -3.85 88.40 6.67
CA SER A 379 -5.00 88.48 7.58
C SER A 379 -6.27 88.13 6.79
N ALA A 380 -7.32 87.73 7.53
CA ALA A 380 -8.76 87.92 7.22
C ALA A 380 -9.46 86.95 6.23
N SER A 381 -10.36 86.20 6.84
CA SER A 381 -11.48 85.37 6.36
C SER A 381 -12.66 86.26 5.85
N PRO A 382 -13.94 85.80 5.79
CA PRO A 382 -14.57 84.57 5.24
C PRO A 382 -15.86 84.90 4.44
N THR A 383 -16.39 84.00 3.61
CA THR A 383 -17.87 83.87 3.45
C THR A 383 -18.23 82.49 2.88
N THR A 384 -18.68 81.53 3.68
CA THR A 384 -20.07 81.22 4.12
C THR A 384 -20.92 80.51 3.07
N SER A 385 -21.52 79.42 3.56
CA SER A 385 -22.79 78.80 3.15
C SER A 385 -22.70 77.79 2.01
N GLN A 386 -23.25 76.58 2.12
CA GLN A 386 -24.13 75.96 3.12
C GLN A 386 -24.20 74.47 2.72
N THR A 387 -23.91 73.53 3.64
CA THR A 387 -24.89 72.62 4.30
C THR A 387 -25.66 71.70 3.34
N MET A 388 -25.72 70.37 3.46
CA MET A 388 -25.96 69.46 4.61
C MET A 388 -25.44 68.05 4.20
N SER A 389 -24.65 67.34 5.02
CA SER A 389 -25.06 66.31 6.02
C SER A 389 -25.53 64.99 5.36
N THR A 390 -25.03 63.77 5.66
CA THR A 390 -24.18 63.26 6.75
C THR A 390 -23.55 61.88 6.39
N ARG A 391 -22.26 61.72 6.77
CA ARG A 391 -21.52 60.57 7.36
C ARG A 391 -22.09 59.13 7.23
N SER A 392 -21.32 58.05 7.05
CA SER A 392 -19.88 57.80 7.22
C SER A 392 -19.49 56.39 6.69
N THR A 393 -18.19 56.24 6.36
CA THR A 393 -17.38 55.01 6.23
C THR A 393 -17.70 54.03 5.10
N THR A 394 -16.82 53.92 4.11
CA THR A 394 -15.97 52.73 3.86
C THR A 394 -15.03 53.01 2.67
N ILE A 395 -13.79 52.55 2.85
CA ILE A 395 -12.63 52.57 1.97
C ILE A 395 -12.94 51.96 0.58
N CYS A 396 -12.61 52.66 -0.51
CA CYS A 396 -12.40 52.01 -1.81
C CYS A 396 -11.49 52.81 -2.76
N SER A 397 -10.51 52.07 -3.31
CA SER A 397 -9.95 52.14 -4.67
C SER A 397 -9.34 53.45 -5.20
N SER A 398 -8.01 53.46 -5.27
CA SER A 398 -7.23 54.28 -6.21
C SER A 398 -7.22 53.66 -7.62
N PRO A 399 -7.14 54.47 -8.70
CA PRO A 399 -7.17 53.99 -10.08
C PRO A 399 -5.77 53.65 -10.63
N GLN A 400 -5.81 52.83 -11.67
CA GLN A 400 -4.72 52.18 -12.38
C GLN A 400 -3.76 53.15 -13.07
N SER A 401 -2.48 52.76 -13.14
CA SER A 401 -1.64 53.04 -14.30
C SER A 401 -0.92 51.75 -14.69
N GLU A 402 -1.01 51.47 -15.98
CA GLU A 402 -0.61 50.25 -16.66
C GLU A 402 0.91 50.05 -16.59
N THR A 403 1.33 48.83 -16.24
CA THR A 403 2.63 48.31 -16.67
C THR A 403 2.41 46.96 -17.32
N SER A 404 2.82 46.89 -18.58
CA SER A 404 2.91 45.73 -19.44
C SER A 404 3.61 44.57 -18.72
N SER A 405 2.84 43.54 -18.36
CA SER A 405 3.37 42.24 -17.96
C SER A 405 3.87 41.53 -19.21
N VAL A 406 5.18 41.58 -19.42
CA VAL A 406 5.89 40.62 -20.27
C VAL A 406 5.60 39.23 -19.72
N ASN A 407 5.08 38.35 -20.56
CA ASN A 407 4.96 36.91 -20.31
C ASN A 407 6.36 36.30 -20.14
N GLY A 408 6.95 36.48 -18.96
CA GLY A 408 7.99 35.61 -18.44
C GLY A 408 7.29 34.45 -17.78
N ALA A 409 7.27 33.30 -18.45
CA ALA A 409 6.91 32.05 -17.81
C ALA A 409 7.80 31.89 -16.58
N PHE A 410 7.24 32.19 -15.40
CA PHE A 410 7.78 31.74 -14.14
C PHE A 410 7.75 30.22 -14.23
N VAL A 411 8.90 29.62 -14.54
CA VAL A 411 9.17 28.24 -14.14
C VAL A 411 9.20 28.29 -12.62
N ARG A 412 8.03 28.10 -12.04
CA ARG A 412 7.87 27.68 -10.66
C ARG A 412 8.59 26.34 -10.61
N VAL A 413 9.86 26.33 -10.21
CA VAL A 413 10.43 25.12 -9.61
C VAL A 413 9.78 25.03 -8.24
N GLN A 414 8.51 24.62 -8.24
CA GLN A 414 8.01 23.90 -7.09
C GLN A 414 8.88 22.65 -7.03
N PHE A 415 9.71 22.52 -6.01
CA PHE A 415 10.05 21.20 -5.52
C PHE A 415 8.77 20.60 -4.97
N GLU A 416 7.88 20.18 -5.87
CA GLU A 416 6.88 19.18 -5.54
C GLU A 416 7.62 17.85 -5.57
N PRO A 417 7.67 17.10 -4.47
CA PRO A 417 8.12 15.73 -4.53
C PRO A 417 7.11 14.99 -5.41
N GLU A 418 7.47 14.72 -6.66
CA GLU A 418 6.64 14.02 -7.66
C GLU A 418 5.98 12.77 -7.05
N CYS A 419 6.66 12.12 -6.09
CA CYS A 419 6.20 10.92 -5.40
C CYS A 419 4.99 11.08 -4.44
N LEU A 420 4.76 12.23 -3.76
CA LEU A 420 3.62 12.33 -2.82
C LEU A 420 2.32 12.59 -3.58
N ARG A 421 2.35 13.43 -4.62
CA ARG A 421 1.19 13.67 -5.49
C ARG A 421 0.79 12.36 -6.18
N ASP A 422 1.76 11.62 -6.71
CA ASP A 422 1.53 10.29 -7.30
C ASP A 422 0.98 9.29 -6.28
N LEU A 423 1.46 9.33 -5.03
CA LEU A 423 0.90 8.53 -3.93
C LEU A 423 -0.56 8.86 -3.68
N LEU A 424 -0.90 10.15 -3.53
CA LEU A 424 -2.26 10.61 -3.28
C LEU A 424 -3.19 10.32 -4.47
N ASP A 425 -2.71 10.45 -5.70
CA ASP A 425 -3.46 10.08 -6.90
C ASP A 425 -3.66 8.57 -7.00
N CYS A 426 -2.67 7.76 -6.62
CA CYS A 426 -2.83 6.31 -6.49
C CYS A 426 -3.91 5.93 -5.46
N LEU A 427 -4.17 6.76 -4.42
CA LEU A 427 -5.22 6.47 -3.45
C LEU A 427 -6.62 6.45 -4.09
N ARG A 428 -6.82 7.15 -5.21
CA ARG A 428 -8.09 7.15 -5.95
C ARG A 428 -8.44 5.75 -6.47
N ASN A 429 -7.46 4.88 -6.70
CA ASN A 429 -7.70 3.49 -7.11
C ASN A 429 -8.49 2.68 -6.06
N TYR A 430 -8.43 3.09 -4.78
CA TYR A 430 -9.21 2.45 -3.72
C TYR A 430 -10.67 2.91 -3.71
N ASN A 431 -11.06 3.95 -4.45
CA ASN A 431 -12.45 4.42 -4.54
C ASN A 431 -13.42 3.36 -5.09
N ARG A 432 -12.90 2.32 -5.75
CA ARG A 432 -13.68 1.14 -6.17
C ARG A 432 -14.25 0.31 -5.02
N ILE A 433 -13.66 0.41 -3.82
CA ILE A 433 -14.11 -0.31 -2.63
C ILE A 433 -15.44 0.28 -2.16
N LYS A 434 -16.47 -0.55 -2.10
CA LYS A 434 -17.85 -0.11 -1.81
C LYS A 434 -18.07 0.24 -0.34
N PHE A 435 -17.36 -0.43 0.57
CA PHE A 435 -17.47 -0.21 2.02
C PHE A 435 -16.54 0.90 2.48
N SER A 436 -17.09 1.95 3.11
CA SER A 436 -16.33 3.16 3.46
C SER A 436 -15.24 2.89 4.50
N ASN A 437 -15.50 2.09 5.52
CA ASN A 437 -14.51 1.72 6.55
C ASN A 437 -13.28 1.04 5.94
N TYR A 438 -13.47 0.04 5.06
CA TYR A 438 -12.35 -0.64 4.40
C TYR A 438 -11.68 0.23 3.35
N ARG A 439 -12.41 1.11 2.67
CA ARG A 439 -11.83 2.04 1.71
C ARG A 439 -10.89 3.03 2.39
N THR A 440 -11.34 3.68 3.45
CA THR A 440 -10.51 4.54 4.30
C THR A 440 -9.31 3.77 4.82
N ALA A 441 -9.53 2.58 5.38
CA ALA A 441 -8.47 1.74 5.92
C ALA A 441 -7.41 1.34 4.86
N MET A 442 -7.82 0.93 3.67
CA MET A 442 -6.90 0.59 2.57
C MET A 442 -6.08 1.79 2.10
N LYS A 443 -6.67 2.99 2.08
CA LYS A 443 -5.94 4.21 1.74
C LYS A 443 -4.90 4.55 2.81
N VAL A 444 -5.26 4.48 4.09
CA VAL A 444 -4.33 4.70 5.20
C VAL A 444 -3.21 3.65 5.20
N TRP A 445 -3.56 2.38 5.00
CA TRP A 445 -2.60 1.29 4.85
C TRP A 445 -1.62 1.53 3.70
N ALA A 446 -2.11 2.02 2.55
CA ALA A 446 -1.26 2.33 1.40
C ALA A 446 -0.28 3.47 1.69
N VAL A 447 -0.71 4.51 2.41
CA VAL A 447 0.17 5.60 2.88
C VAL A 447 1.22 5.04 3.85
N GLN A 448 0.80 4.25 4.83
CA GLN A 448 1.68 3.60 5.81
C GLN A 448 2.78 2.78 5.13
N LYS A 449 2.41 1.87 4.22
CA LYS A 449 3.36 0.97 3.53
C LYS A 449 4.31 1.70 2.58
N ARG A 450 3.80 2.65 1.81
CA ARG A 450 4.62 3.35 0.80
C ARG A 450 5.56 4.38 1.40
N LEU A 451 5.28 4.84 2.62
CA LEU A 451 6.15 5.75 3.38
C LEU A 451 6.90 5.04 4.51
N ASN A 452 6.83 3.71 4.56
CA ASN A 452 7.55 2.87 5.52
C ASN A 452 7.28 3.16 7.00
N PHE A 453 6.15 3.78 7.32
CA PHE A 453 5.76 3.98 8.72
C PHE A 453 5.46 2.66 9.43
N ASP A 454 5.13 1.58 8.70
CA ASP A 454 4.95 0.24 9.28
C ASP A 454 6.23 -0.36 9.87
N LEU A 455 7.40 0.22 9.61
CA LEU A 455 8.69 -0.21 10.18
C LEU A 455 9.05 0.54 11.47
N ILE A 456 8.26 1.54 11.85
CA ILE A 456 8.49 2.36 13.05
C ILE A 456 7.52 1.90 14.14
N ASP A 457 8.00 1.69 15.36
CA ASP A 457 7.14 1.33 16.49
C ASP A 457 6.63 2.56 17.26
N LEU A 458 5.38 2.48 17.72
CA LEU A 458 4.73 3.53 18.53
C LEU A 458 5.55 3.93 19.78
N ALA A 459 6.23 2.97 20.41
CA ALA A 459 7.05 3.22 21.60
C ALA A 459 8.21 4.20 21.31
N HIS A 460 8.81 4.13 20.11
CA HIS A 460 9.88 5.06 19.71
C HIS A 460 9.35 6.47 19.47
N VAL A 461 8.14 6.58 18.89
CA VAL A 461 7.48 7.89 18.70
C VAL A 461 7.23 8.55 20.05
N ASP A 462 6.62 7.83 20.98
CA ASP A 462 6.33 8.33 22.33
C ASP A 462 7.59 8.76 23.09
N LEU A 463 8.67 7.97 23.01
CA LEU A 463 9.96 8.31 23.60
C LEU A 463 10.54 9.63 23.06
N LEU A 464 10.54 9.83 21.74
CA LEU A 464 11.11 11.03 21.12
C LEU A 464 10.33 12.30 21.45
N PHE A 465 9.00 12.22 21.46
CA PHE A 465 8.18 13.38 21.85
C PHE A 465 8.41 13.78 23.31
N ARG A 466 8.66 12.82 24.21
CA ARG A 466 9.05 13.12 25.61
C ARG A 466 10.45 13.70 25.71
N GLN A 467 11.41 13.16 24.96
CA GLN A 467 12.81 13.65 24.97
C GLN A 467 12.93 15.09 24.46
N LEU A 468 12.17 15.45 23.43
CA LEU A 468 12.16 16.81 22.87
C LEU A 468 11.30 17.80 23.69
N LEU A 469 10.68 17.35 24.80
CA LEU A 469 9.81 18.15 25.67
C LEU A 469 8.70 18.90 24.90
N LEU A 470 8.25 18.33 23.78
CA LEU A 470 7.26 18.96 22.92
C LEU A 470 5.87 18.83 23.54
N LYS A 471 5.27 19.99 23.83
CA LYS A 471 3.92 20.11 24.39
C LYS A 471 2.90 19.46 23.45
N ASN A 472 1.79 18.95 24.01
CA ASN A 472 0.66 18.44 23.23
C ASN A 472 -0.11 19.57 22.51
N HIS A 473 0.01 20.80 23.02
CA HIS A 473 -0.65 21.99 22.50
C HIS A 473 0.37 22.95 21.87
N GLY A 474 0.01 23.53 20.73
CA GLY A 474 0.85 24.46 19.96
C GLY A 474 1.28 23.89 18.61
N ASP A 475 1.61 24.78 17.68
CA ASP A 475 2.07 24.43 16.34
C ASP A 475 3.53 23.98 16.36
N LEU A 476 3.82 22.86 15.71
CA LEU A 476 5.17 22.40 15.43
C LEU A 476 5.69 23.05 14.15
N SER A 477 6.83 23.72 14.27
CA SER A 477 7.60 24.18 13.13
C SER A 477 8.07 23.02 12.25
N ILE A 478 8.39 23.31 10.98
CA ILE A 478 8.92 22.31 10.04
C ILE A 478 10.22 21.70 10.59
N ASP A 479 11.05 22.51 11.26
CA ASP A 479 12.30 22.05 11.87
C ASP A 479 12.05 21.07 13.03
N GLU A 480 11.08 21.34 13.91
CA GLU A 480 10.69 20.42 14.97
C GLU A 480 10.12 19.11 14.41
N GLN A 481 9.30 19.18 13.36
CA GLN A 481 8.79 17.99 12.67
C GLN A 481 9.94 17.16 12.08
N PHE A 482 10.93 17.82 11.47
CA PHE A 482 12.12 17.16 10.94
C PHE A 482 12.97 16.52 12.05
N GLN A 483 13.14 17.21 13.19
CA GLN A 483 13.86 16.68 14.37
C GLN A 483 13.19 15.45 14.98
N ILE A 484 11.86 15.31 14.89
CA ILE A 484 11.15 14.10 15.29
C ILE A 484 11.32 12.99 14.25
N LEU A 485 11.11 13.30 12.97
CA LEU A 485 11.07 12.30 11.89
C LEU A 485 12.45 11.69 11.60
N LYS A 486 13.50 12.50 11.64
CA LYS A 486 14.87 12.07 11.34
C LYS A 486 15.31 10.86 12.19
N PRO A 487 15.32 10.91 13.53
CA PRO A 487 15.76 9.77 14.34
C PRO A 487 14.85 8.54 14.19
N LEU A 488 13.55 8.72 13.90
CA LEU A 488 12.64 7.60 13.63
C LEU A 488 13.05 6.84 12.36
N PHE A 489 13.27 7.56 11.26
CA PHE A 489 13.64 6.96 9.98
C PHE A 489 15.09 6.49 9.94
N GLU A 490 16.02 7.14 10.63
CA GLU A 490 17.40 6.66 10.79
C GLU A 490 17.43 5.33 11.53
N LYS A 491 16.66 5.19 12.62
CA LYS A 491 16.52 3.93 13.33
C LYS A 491 15.88 2.85 12.46
N ALA A 492 14.77 3.16 11.79
CA ALA A 492 14.10 2.21 10.91
C ALA A 492 14.99 1.76 9.74
N HIS A 493 15.85 2.64 9.23
CA HIS A 493 16.84 2.28 8.21
C HIS A 493 17.93 1.37 8.75
N ALA A 494 18.42 1.61 9.98
CA ALA A 494 19.38 0.74 10.63
C ALA A 494 18.83 -0.68 10.83
N ASP A 495 17.57 -0.80 11.23
CA ASP A 495 16.90 -2.08 11.44
C ASP A 495 16.51 -2.77 10.11
N PHE A 496 16.15 -1.98 9.07
CA PHE A 496 15.64 -2.46 7.79
C PHE A 496 16.28 -1.76 6.56
N PRO A 497 17.59 -1.95 6.33
CA PRO A 497 18.34 -1.19 5.31
C PRO A 497 17.90 -1.48 3.88
N THR A 498 17.33 -2.67 3.62
CA THR A 498 16.82 -3.04 2.29
C THR A 498 15.49 -2.39 1.95
N SER A 499 14.71 -1.99 2.96
CA SER A 499 13.36 -1.45 2.81
C SER A 499 13.39 0.07 2.64
N ILE A 500 14.21 0.77 3.43
CA ILE A 500 14.41 2.21 3.34
C ILE A 500 15.76 2.46 2.68
N LYS A 501 15.79 2.71 1.37
CA LYS A 501 17.05 2.94 0.63
C LYS A 501 17.59 4.36 0.80
N ASP A 502 16.69 5.34 0.85
CA ASP A 502 17.02 6.75 1.04
C ASP A 502 16.22 7.31 2.22
N VAL A 503 16.93 7.48 3.34
CA VAL A 503 16.37 8.02 4.59
C VAL A 503 15.92 9.47 4.41
N ARG A 504 16.65 10.27 3.64
CA ARG A 504 16.34 11.69 3.41
C ARG A 504 15.04 11.83 2.64
N ASP A 505 14.87 11.02 1.58
CA ASP A 505 13.65 10.98 0.80
C ASP A 505 12.44 10.53 1.64
N ALA A 506 12.62 9.51 2.49
CA ALA A 506 11.57 9.06 3.41
C ALA A 506 11.13 10.17 4.38
N ILE A 507 12.08 10.90 4.98
CA ILE A 507 11.80 12.03 5.87
C ILE A 507 11.07 13.16 5.11
N LEU A 508 11.55 13.55 3.93
CA LEU A 508 10.94 14.62 3.14
C LEU A 508 9.48 14.29 2.77
N LYS A 509 9.21 13.05 2.37
CA LYS A 509 7.84 12.59 2.08
C LYS A 509 6.97 12.57 3.33
N ALA A 510 7.51 12.16 4.48
CA ALA A 510 6.79 12.17 5.75
C ALA A 510 6.48 13.60 6.23
N THR A 511 7.42 14.53 6.07
CA THR A 511 7.22 15.95 6.40
C THR A 511 6.17 16.59 5.48
N GLU A 512 6.25 16.35 4.16
CA GLU A 512 5.24 16.87 3.23
C GLU A 512 3.88 16.21 3.45
N LEU A 513 3.85 14.93 3.81
CA LEU A 513 2.64 14.26 4.26
C LEU A 513 2.09 14.96 5.51
N PHE A 514 2.89 15.28 6.53
CA PHE A 514 2.39 16.00 7.71
C PHE A 514 1.91 17.40 7.39
N LYS A 515 2.59 18.13 6.52
CA LYS A 515 2.11 19.42 6.01
C LYS A 515 0.77 19.28 5.26
N SER A 516 0.58 18.19 4.52
CA SER A 516 -0.68 17.87 3.87
C SER A 516 -1.75 17.28 4.81
N LEU A 517 -1.35 16.60 5.88
CA LEU A 517 -2.21 15.96 6.89
C LEU A 517 -2.66 16.97 7.97
N ALA A 518 -1.86 18.00 8.20
CA ALA A 518 -2.06 19.03 9.19
C ALA A 518 -3.18 19.97 8.72
N MET A 519 -4.40 19.67 9.17
CA MET A 519 -5.46 20.70 9.24
C MET A 519 -5.10 21.83 10.23
N SER A 520 -4.02 21.67 11.00
CA SER A 520 -3.25 22.68 11.75
C SER A 520 -1.87 22.08 12.06
N ASN A 521 -0.82 22.90 12.20
CA ASN A 521 0.53 22.44 12.60
C ASN A 521 0.57 21.90 14.04
N GLU A 522 -0.59 21.72 14.69
CA GLU A 522 -0.73 21.35 16.09
C GLU A 522 -0.05 20.01 16.42
N ALA A 523 0.77 20.00 17.47
CA ALA A 523 1.50 18.81 17.91
C ALA A 523 0.60 17.59 18.17
N ARG A 524 -0.59 17.78 18.77
CA ARG A 524 -1.55 16.70 19.05
C ARG A 524 -2.09 16.00 17.79
N THR A 525 -2.35 16.73 16.71
CA THR A 525 -2.90 16.14 15.47
C THR A 525 -1.82 15.33 14.77
N ILE A 526 -0.57 15.80 14.78
CA ILE A 526 0.61 15.08 14.26
C ILE A 526 0.87 13.81 15.09
N LYS A 527 0.86 13.90 16.43
CA LYS A 527 0.98 12.73 17.32
C LYS A 527 -0.10 11.69 17.04
N MET A 528 -1.37 12.11 16.91
CA MET A 528 -2.48 11.23 16.59
C MET A 528 -2.30 10.57 15.22
N ALA A 529 -1.97 11.34 14.18
CA ALA A 529 -1.73 10.82 12.83
C ALA A 529 -0.59 9.79 12.80
N LEU A 530 0.54 10.10 13.44
CA LEU A 530 1.66 9.18 13.61
C LEU A 530 1.22 7.88 14.26
N SER A 531 0.43 7.94 15.34
CA SER A 531 0.01 6.73 16.06
C SER A 531 -0.76 5.72 15.19
N PHE A 532 -1.54 6.19 14.21
CA PHE A 532 -2.23 5.31 13.27
C PHE A 532 -1.32 4.77 12.17
N LEU A 533 -0.34 5.56 11.72
CA LEU A 533 0.60 5.19 10.65
C LEU A 533 1.70 4.23 11.12
N VAL A 534 2.14 4.33 12.37
CA VAL A 534 3.23 3.49 12.90
C VAL A 534 2.76 2.08 13.29
N ASN A 535 3.68 1.15 13.46
CA ASN A 535 3.41 -0.19 13.98
C ASN A 535 3.05 -0.14 15.47
N GLY A 536 2.07 -0.95 15.88
CA GLY A 536 1.61 -1.03 17.26
C GLY A 536 0.26 -1.74 17.40
N ASN A 537 -0.01 -2.28 18.59
CA ASN A 537 -1.31 -2.88 18.92
C ASN A 537 -2.40 -1.79 18.91
N LEU A 538 -3.59 -2.10 18.41
CA LEU A 538 -4.71 -1.16 18.36
C LEU A 538 -5.08 -0.57 19.74
N ASP A 539 -5.09 -1.39 20.80
CA ASP A 539 -5.38 -0.90 22.16
C ASP A 539 -4.28 0.05 22.65
N GLN A 540 -3.01 -0.23 22.34
CA GLN A 540 -1.90 0.68 22.67
C GLN A 540 -2.02 2.01 21.94
N LYS A 541 -2.43 1.99 20.67
CA LYS A 541 -2.69 3.20 19.88
C LYS A 541 -3.81 4.02 20.50
N TYR A 542 -4.92 3.39 20.91
CA TYR A 542 -6.01 4.07 21.59
C TYR A 542 -5.61 4.65 22.95
N ARG A 543 -4.84 3.92 23.75
CA ARG A 543 -4.27 4.45 25.01
C ARG A 543 -3.40 5.67 24.76
N TYR A 544 -2.52 5.59 23.75
CA TYR A 544 -1.65 6.70 23.39
C TYR A 544 -2.46 7.92 22.96
N ILE A 545 -3.44 7.76 22.08
CA ILE A 545 -4.30 8.85 21.61
C ILE A 545 -5.07 9.47 22.77
N PHE A 546 -5.66 8.67 23.64
CA PHE A 546 -6.35 9.14 24.84
C PHE A 546 -5.42 10.01 25.70
N GLY A 547 -4.19 9.52 25.94
CA GLY A 547 -3.15 10.24 26.69
C GLY A 547 -2.70 11.57 26.08
N ILE A 548 -2.91 11.82 24.78
CA ILE A 548 -2.62 13.12 24.16
C ILE A 548 -3.57 14.21 24.70
N TYR A 549 -4.81 13.85 25.02
CA TYR A 549 -5.88 14.78 25.40
C TYR A 549 -6.14 14.82 26.91
N THR A 550 -5.60 13.87 27.68
CA THR A 550 -5.79 13.77 29.12
C THR A 550 -4.49 14.01 29.88
N GLU A 551 -4.52 14.88 30.88
CA GLU A 551 -3.34 15.21 31.70
C GLU A 551 -3.15 14.26 32.89
N ASN A 552 -4.26 13.78 33.49
CA ASN A 552 -4.26 12.89 34.67
C ASN A 552 -4.78 11.47 34.37
N GLY A 553 -4.83 11.06 33.09
CA GLY A 553 -5.46 9.79 32.69
C GLY A 553 -6.99 9.78 32.74
N GLU A 554 -7.59 10.96 32.96
CA GLU A 554 -9.02 11.20 32.99
C GLU A 554 -9.41 12.21 31.90
N GLY A 555 -10.47 11.91 31.16
CA GLY A 555 -10.92 12.73 30.05
C GLY A 555 -12.32 13.31 30.28
N THR A 556 -12.42 14.63 30.24
CA THR A 556 -13.71 15.34 30.30
C THR A 556 -14.48 15.21 28.99
N LYS A 557 -15.76 15.57 29.01
CA LYS A 557 -16.61 15.60 27.82
C LYS A 557 -16.05 16.51 26.73
N GLU A 558 -15.53 17.68 27.12
CA GLU A 558 -14.94 18.67 26.21
C GLU A 558 -13.69 18.10 25.53
N LYS A 559 -12.80 17.47 26.29
CA LYS A 559 -11.59 16.84 25.76
C LYS A 559 -11.89 15.67 24.84
N MET A 560 -12.92 14.87 25.13
CA MET A 560 -13.37 13.81 24.24
C MET A 560 -13.96 14.35 22.94
N VAL A 561 -14.72 15.44 22.98
CA VAL A 561 -15.19 16.12 21.78
C VAL A 561 -14.01 16.63 20.95
N GLU A 562 -13.00 17.25 21.57
CA GLU A 562 -11.77 17.68 20.89
C GLU A 562 -11.07 16.48 20.21
N MET A 563 -10.85 15.38 20.95
CA MET A 563 -10.21 14.17 20.43
C MET A 563 -10.94 13.58 19.23
N PHE A 564 -12.27 13.39 19.31
CA PHE A 564 -13.04 12.85 18.19
C PHE A 564 -13.13 13.83 17.02
N THR A 565 -13.10 15.14 17.29
CA THR A 565 -13.04 16.17 16.25
C THR A 565 -11.73 16.10 15.48
N ASP A 566 -10.60 15.91 16.17
CA ASP A 566 -9.30 15.76 15.54
C ASP A 566 -9.17 14.42 14.80
N LEU A 567 -9.68 13.34 15.39
CA LEU A 567 -9.72 12.02 14.76
C LEU A 567 -10.52 12.03 13.45
N ALA A 568 -11.64 12.74 13.43
CA ALA A 568 -12.49 12.93 12.25
C ALA A 568 -11.78 13.64 11.09
N LYS A 569 -10.69 14.36 11.34
CA LYS A 569 -9.87 14.99 10.31
C LYS A 569 -9.13 13.94 9.48
N PHE A 570 -8.71 12.83 10.08
CA PHE A 570 -7.83 11.86 9.42
C PHE A 570 -8.44 11.18 8.18
N PRO A 571 -9.69 10.67 8.21
CA PRO A 571 -10.36 10.17 7.00
C PRO A 571 -10.49 11.21 5.87
N ARG A 572 -10.70 12.48 6.21
CA ARG A 572 -10.81 13.56 5.19
C ARG A 572 -9.54 13.68 4.36
N LEU A 573 -8.38 13.45 4.98
CA LEU A 573 -7.07 13.65 4.36
C LEU A 573 -6.79 12.62 3.25
N VAL A 574 -7.31 11.40 3.41
CA VAL A 574 -7.27 10.38 2.35
C VAL A 574 -8.42 10.53 1.33
N GLY A 575 -9.08 11.70 1.31
CA GLY A 575 -10.16 12.02 0.40
C GLY A 575 -11.45 11.24 0.66
N GLU A 576 -11.74 10.92 1.93
CA GLU A 576 -13.01 10.28 2.31
C GLU A 576 -14.01 11.30 2.87
N ASP A 577 -15.29 11.08 2.57
CA ASP A 577 -16.36 11.97 3.01
C ASP A 577 -16.53 11.93 4.54
N SER A 578 -16.75 13.12 5.09
CA SER A 578 -16.92 13.39 6.52
C SER A 578 -18.27 12.97 7.07
N SER A 579 -19.22 12.61 6.21
CA SER A 579 -20.59 12.32 6.62
C SER A 579 -20.70 11.10 7.56
N ARG A 580 -19.82 10.09 7.42
CA ARG A 580 -19.83 8.86 8.26
C ARG A 580 -18.82 8.83 9.40
N PHE A 581 -17.69 9.52 9.26
CA PHE A 581 -16.59 9.48 10.24
C PHE A 581 -16.20 10.87 10.77
N GLY A 582 -16.92 11.92 10.36
CA GLY A 582 -16.48 13.31 10.50
C GLY A 582 -17.06 14.08 11.69
N LEU A 583 -16.88 15.40 11.69
CA LEU A 583 -17.16 16.30 12.82
C LEU A 583 -18.57 16.19 13.45
N LYS A 584 -19.60 15.88 12.65
CA LYS A 584 -20.97 15.71 13.19
C LYS A 584 -21.08 14.49 14.12
N SER A 585 -20.20 13.50 13.95
CA SER A 585 -20.15 12.31 14.80
C SER A 585 -19.47 12.58 16.14
N ALA A 586 -18.56 13.55 16.27
CA ALA A 586 -17.75 13.73 17.48
C ALA A 586 -18.60 13.99 18.76
N PRO A 587 -19.62 14.88 18.75
CA PRO A 587 -20.53 15.02 19.89
C PRO A 587 -21.36 13.75 20.15
N CYS A 588 -21.81 13.07 19.10
CA CYS A 588 -22.60 11.83 19.21
C CYS A 588 -21.77 10.67 19.77
N SER A 589 -20.52 10.52 19.34
CA SER A 589 -19.57 9.53 19.86
C SER A 589 -19.23 9.81 21.31
N THR A 590 -19.02 11.08 21.66
CA THR A 590 -18.82 11.46 23.05
C THR A 590 -20.04 11.12 23.90
N ALA A 591 -21.25 11.46 23.44
CA ALA A 591 -22.48 11.09 24.13
C ALA A 591 -22.64 9.57 24.29
N SER A 592 -22.28 8.80 23.27
CA SER A 592 -22.29 7.33 23.33
C SER A 592 -21.27 6.77 24.33
N LEU A 593 -20.07 7.35 24.39
CA LEU A 593 -19.03 6.96 25.33
C LEU A 593 -19.49 7.21 26.78
N PHE A 594 -19.95 8.42 27.08
CA PHE A 594 -20.43 8.76 28.43
C PHE A 594 -21.69 8.00 28.83
N LYS A 595 -22.54 7.61 27.86
CA LYS A 595 -23.68 6.72 28.12
C LYS A 595 -23.23 5.30 28.48
N HIS A 596 -22.14 4.80 27.90
CA HIS A 596 -21.61 3.47 28.23
C HIS A 596 -21.05 3.40 29.65
N VAL A 597 -20.48 4.51 30.12
CA VAL A 597 -19.91 4.66 31.46
C VAL A 597 -20.96 5.02 32.53
N ALA A 598 -22.20 5.30 32.13
CA ALA A 598 -23.28 5.60 33.05
C ALA A 598 -23.74 4.36 33.83
N ASP A 599 -24.14 4.54 35.09
CA ASP A 599 -24.58 3.45 35.97
C ASP A 599 -25.91 2.83 35.50
N SER A 600 -26.22 1.65 36.03
CA SER A 600 -27.42 0.80 35.86
C SER A 600 -28.76 1.55 35.83
N ASN A 601 -28.83 2.72 36.49
CA ASN A 601 -30.02 3.57 36.60
C ASN A 601 -30.07 4.71 35.55
N GLY A 602 -29.13 4.77 34.61
CA GLY A 602 -29.08 5.77 33.54
C GLY A 602 -28.70 7.19 33.97
N GLN A 603 -28.32 7.39 35.24
CA GLN A 603 -27.81 8.66 35.74
C GLN A 603 -26.30 8.80 35.44
N LEU A 604 -25.94 9.88 34.74
CA LEU A 604 -24.56 10.31 34.49
C LEU A 604 -23.90 10.71 35.82
N LYS A 605 -23.26 9.77 36.51
CA LYS A 605 -22.54 10.04 37.76
C LYS A 605 -21.06 10.39 37.56
N VAL A 606 -20.52 10.21 36.34
CA VAL A 606 -19.09 10.33 36.08
C VAL A 606 -18.83 11.54 35.19
N GLU A 607 -18.17 12.56 35.73
CA GLU A 607 -17.75 13.77 35.01
C GLU A 607 -16.58 13.50 34.05
N HIS A 608 -15.86 12.40 34.28
CA HIS A 608 -14.65 12.00 33.57
C HIS A 608 -14.71 10.55 33.10
N VAL A 609 -14.04 10.24 32.00
CA VAL A 609 -13.86 8.87 31.52
C VAL A 609 -12.42 8.45 31.78
N THR A 610 -12.19 7.23 32.25
CA THR A 610 -10.84 6.66 32.38
C THR A 610 -10.41 5.96 31.10
N VAL A 611 -9.10 5.73 30.93
CA VAL A 611 -8.57 5.05 29.75
C VAL A 611 -9.15 3.64 29.56
N ASP A 612 -9.38 2.88 30.63
CA ASP A 612 -9.90 1.52 30.52
C ASP A 612 -11.37 1.52 30.10
N GLN A 613 -12.19 2.43 30.65
CA GLN A 613 -13.57 2.64 30.21
C GLN A 613 -13.65 3.06 28.74
N PHE A 614 -12.72 3.90 28.29
CA PHE A 614 -12.62 4.26 26.88
C PHE A 614 -12.32 3.04 26.00
N LEU A 615 -11.39 2.18 26.40
CA LEU A 615 -11.05 0.97 25.64
C LEU A 615 -12.20 -0.04 25.60
N GLU A 616 -12.89 -0.27 26.72
CA GLU A 616 -14.10 -1.10 26.76
C GLU A 616 -15.13 -0.60 25.75
N TRP A 617 -15.37 0.72 25.70
CA TRP A 617 -16.24 1.32 24.69
C TRP A 617 -15.71 1.11 23.26
N THR A 618 -14.39 1.21 23.01
CA THR A 618 -13.85 0.96 21.66
C THR A 618 -14.09 -0.47 21.18
N HIS A 619 -14.14 -1.45 22.09
CA HIS A 619 -14.42 -2.86 21.76
C HIS A 619 -15.87 -3.10 21.34
N LEU A 620 -16.79 -2.18 21.66
CA LEU A 620 -18.17 -2.16 21.15
C LEU A 620 -18.25 -1.74 19.67
N ASN A 621 -17.14 -1.35 19.06
CA ASN A 621 -17.02 -0.99 17.64
C ASN A 621 -17.85 0.23 17.23
N PRO A 622 -17.63 1.38 17.91
CA PRO A 622 -18.32 2.61 17.57
C PRO A 622 -18.01 3.01 16.13
N GLU A 623 -19.03 3.52 15.42
CA GLU A 623 -18.97 3.80 13.98
C GLU A 623 -17.76 4.67 13.61
N THR A 624 -17.46 5.68 14.43
CA THR A 624 -16.35 6.63 14.29
C THR A 624 -14.96 5.98 14.25
N LEU A 625 -14.79 4.79 14.84
CA LEU A 625 -13.52 4.04 14.89
C LEU A 625 -13.47 2.83 13.96
N THR A 626 -14.54 2.56 13.20
CA THR A 626 -14.62 1.34 12.38
C THR A 626 -13.54 1.28 11.29
N TRP A 627 -13.09 2.43 10.76
CA TRP A 627 -11.98 2.48 9.80
C TRP A 627 -10.64 2.10 10.46
N ALA A 628 -10.38 2.56 11.69
CA ALA A 628 -9.16 2.24 12.44
C ALA A 628 -9.10 0.75 12.80
N ARG A 629 -10.24 0.18 13.19
CA ARG A 629 -10.37 -1.27 13.37
C ARG A 629 -10.10 -2.04 12.08
N SER A 630 -10.74 -1.61 10.98
CA SER A 630 -10.57 -2.26 9.67
C SER A 630 -9.11 -2.20 9.19
N LEU A 631 -8.41 -1.09 9.45
CA LEU A 631 -6.98 -0.94 9.19
C LEU A 631 -6.16 -1.97 9.95
N HIS A 632 -6.40 -2.12 11.26
CA HIS A 632 -5.67 -3.10 12.06
C HIS A 632 -5.91 -4.54 11.59
N HIS A 633 -7.14 -4.90 11.23
CA HIS A 633 -7.44 -6.22 10.69
C HIS A 633 -6.77 -6.46 9.32
N LEU A 634 -6.70 -5.44 8.46
CA LEU A 634 -5.96 -5.52 7.19
C LEU A 634 -4.48 -5.80 7.42
N ILE A 635 -3.84 -5.05 8.33
CA ILE A 635 -2.43 -5.24 8.69
C ILE A 635 -2.19 -6.66 9.23
N ARG A 636 -3.02 -7.13 10.16
CA ARG A 636 -2.88 -8.47 10.75
C ARG A 636 -3.10 -9.60 9.75
N SER A 637 -3.98 -9.39 8.77
CA SER A 637 -4.32 -10.41 7.78
C SER A 637 -3.40 -10.48 6.57
N GLU A 638 -2.49 -9.52 6.39
CA GLU A 638 -1.62 -9.40 5.21
C GLU A 638 -0.94 -10.72 4.82
N PHE A 639 -0.49 -11.49 5.83
CA PHE A 639 0.17 -12.79 5.65
C PHE A 639 -0.67 -14.00 6.10
N SER A 640 -1.94 -13.79 6.48
CA SER A 640 -2.86 -14.85 6.87
C SER A 640 -3.28 -15.66 5.64
N LYS A 641 -3.05 -16.98 5.70
CA LYS A 641 -3.44 -17.95 4.67
C LYS A 641 -4.49 -18.90 5.23
N HIS A 642 -5.71 -18.83 4.71
CA HIS A 642 -6.83 -19.68 5.08
C HIS A 642 -6.83 -20.95 4.23
N LYS A 643 -6.04 -21.95 4.65
CA LYS A 643 -5.73 -23.17 3.87
C LYS A 643 -6.96 -23.92 3.34
N ASN A 644 -8.08 -23.89 4.06
CA ASN A 644 -9.30 -24.63 3.71
C ASN A 644 -10.44 -23.73 3.22
N ALA A 645 -10.14 -22.50 2.82
CA ALA A 645 -11.15 -21.56 2.34
C ALA A 645 -10.94 -21.23 0.86
N LYS A 646 -11.96 -21.52 0.03
CA LYS A 646 -12.01 -21.15 -1.39
C LYS A 646 -13.02 -20.04 -1.59
N CYS A 647 -12.60 -18.94 -2.21
CA CYS A 647 -13.50 -17.84 -2.49
C CYS A 647 -14.59 -18.27 -3.48
N ALA A 648 -15.86 -18.17 -3.08
CA ALA A 648 -17.01 -18.49 -3.93
C ALA A 648 -17.11 -17.56 -5.16
N GLY A 649 -16.67 -16.30 -5.04
CA GLY A 649 -16.69 -15.30 -6.11
C GLY A 649 -15.60 -15.43 -7.19
N CYS A 650 -14.31 -15.40 -6.84
CA CYS A 650 -13.20 -15.48 -7.81
C CYS A 650 -12.49 -16.84 -7.85
N LYS A 651 -12.94 -17.82 -7.06
CA LYS A 651 -12.36 -19.16 -6.95
C LYS A 651 -10.91 -19.23 -6.44
N MET A 652 -10.35 -18.11 -5.98
CA MET A 652 -9.07 -18.05 -5.27
C MET A 652 -9.03 -19.07 -4.13
N TYR A 653 -7.96 -19.85 -4.08
CA TYR A 653 -7.70 -20.85 -3.06
C TYR A 653 -6.18 -21.03 -2.90
N PRO A 654 -5.65 -21.03 -1.66
CA PRO A 654 -6.32 -20.63 -0.43
C PRO A 654 -6.62 -19.12 -0.43
N ILE A 655 -7.62 -18.67 0.34
CA ILE A 655 -7.81 -17.23 0.57
C ILE A 655 -6.61 -16.70 1.36
N VAL A 656 -5.97 -15.65 0.82
CA VAL A 656 -4.89 -14.90 1.48
C VAL A 656 -5.44 -13.51 1.84
N GLY A 657 -5.17 -13.03 3.05
CA GLY A 657 -5.76 -11.78 3.55
C GLY A 657 -7.03 -12.01 4.36
N LEU A 658 -7.94 -11.03 4.33
CA LEU A 658 -9.25 -11.13 4.96
C LEU A 658 -10.12 -12.21 4.30
N ARG A 659 -10.75 -13.04 5.14
CA ARG A 659 -11.78 -14.02 4.77
C ARG A 659 -13.12 -13.58 5.36
N PHE A 660 -14.15 -13.57 4.52
CA PHE A 660 -15.53 -13.27 4.92
C PHE A 660 -16.38 -14.53 4.74
N LYS A 661 -16.74 -15.18 5.84
CA LYS A 661 -17.56 -16.40 5.83
C LYS A 661 -19.02 -16.06 6.10
N CYS A 662 -19.91 -16.56 5.27
CA CYS A 662 -21.34 -16.37 5.49
C CYS A 662 -21.84 -17.21 6.67
N LEU A 663 -22.61 -16.57 7.56
CA LEU A 663 -23.24 -17.24 8.70
C LEU A 663 -24.54 -17.98 8.31
N HIS A 664 -25.05 -17.76 7.09
CA HIS A 664 -26.29 -18.35 6.59
C HIS A 664 -26.09 -19.32 5.41
N CYS A 665 -24.98 -19.23 4.68
CA CYS A 665 -24.62 -20.12 3.57
C CYS A 665 -23.34 -20.89 3.91
N PHE A 666 -23.45 -22.22 4.01
CA PHE A 666 -22.41 -23.08 4.58
C PHE A 666 -21.07 -23.06 3.82
N ASN A 667 -21.09 -23.01 2.48
CA ASN A 667 -19.90 -23.01 1.62
C ASN A 667 -19.67 -21.66 0.91
N VAL A 668 -20.08 -20.55 1.54
CA VAL A 668 -19.86 -19.21 0.98
C VAL A 668 -18.80 -18.49 1.78
N ASP A 669 -17.57 -18.60 1.29
CA ASP A 669 -16.45 -17.77 1.68
C ASP A 669 -16.16 -16.73 0.59
N MET A 670 -15.86 -15.50 0.99
CA MET A 670 -15.43 -14.44 0.09
C MET A 670 -14.04 -13.94 0.50
N CYS A 671 -13.15 -13.79 -0.48
CA CYS A 671 -11.90 -13.08 -0.25
C CYS A 671 -12.15 -11.57 -0.17
N GLN A 672 -11.20 -10.86 0.43
CA GLN A 672 -11.15 -9.40 0.51
C GLN A 672 -11.61 -8.69 -0.78
N ASN A 673 -11.04 -9.04 -1.93
CA ASN A 673 -11.35 -8.36 -3.20
C ASN A 673 -12.80 -8.58 -3.65
N CYS A 674 -13.33 -9.80 -3.50
CA CYS A 674 -14.71 -10.09 -3.88
C CYS A 674 -15.71 -9.41 -2.94
N PHE A 675 -15.40 -9.40 -1.64
CA PHE A 675 -16.23 -8.71 -0.64
C PHE A 675 -16.22 -7.20 -0.89
N PHE A 676 -15.05 -6.57 -1.04
CA PHE A 676 -14.92 -5.13 -1.28
C PHE A 676 -15.62 -4.63 -2.55
N ALA A 677 -15.63 -5.47 -3.59
CA ALA A 677 -16.32 -5.19 -4.84
C ALA A 677 -17.84 -5.45 -4.79
N ARG A 678 -18.37 -5.99 -3.68
CA ARG A 678 -19.75 -6.52 -3.57
C ARG A 678 -20.09 -7.47 -4.71
N LYS A 679 -19.19 -8.41 -5.02
CA LYS A 679 -19.42 -9.39 -6.08
C LYS A 679 -20.59 -10.28 -5.71
N THR A 680 -21.60 -10.35 -6.58
CA THR A 680 -22.75 -11.24 -6.39
C THR A 680 -22.34 -12.69 -6.62
N ILE A 681 -22.81 -13.58 -5.73
CA ILE A 681 -22.59 -15.03 -5.83
C ILE A 681 -23.93 -15.68 -6.10
N LYS A 682 -23.98 -16.57 -7.09
CA LYS A 682 -25.20 -17.30 -7.45
C LYS A 682 -25.74 -18.05 -6.22
N GLY A 683 -27.00 -17.81 -5.88
CA GLY A 683 -27.65 -18.44 -4.72
C GLY A 683 -27.33 -17.82 -3.35
N HIS A 684 -26.46 -16.81 -3.29
CA HIS A 684 -26.16 -16.08 -2.06
C HIS A 684 -26.91 -14.75 -2.02
N LYS A 685 -27.61 -14.49 -0.91
CA LYS A 685 -28.35 -13.24 -0.70
C LYS A 685 -27.45 -12.19 -0.06
N PRO A 686 -27.47 -10.92 -0.52
CA PRO A 686 -26.61 -9.87 0.00
C PRO A 686 -26.97 -9.44 1.43
N GLU A 687 -28.16 -9.76 1.93
CA GLU A 687 -28.59 -9.46 3.31
C GLU A 687 -28.00 -10.42 4.36
N HIS A 688 -27.40 -11.52 3.92
CA HIS A 688 -26.81 -12.48 4.85
C HIS A 688 -25.60 -11.88 5.58
N GLU A 689 -25.57 -12.05 6.90
CA GLU A 689 -24.44 -11.63 7.71
C GLU A 689 -23.17 -12.42 7.36
N LEU A 690 -22.05 -11.70 7.24
CA LEU A 690 -20.74 -12.24 6.94
C LEU A 690 -19.81 -11.99 8.13
N GLN A 691 -19.24 -13.07 8.67
CA GLN A 691 -18.23 -13.01 9.71
C GLN A 691 -16.85 -12.81 9.08
N GLU A 692 -16.12 -11.82 9.57
CA GLU A 692 -14.75 -11.54 9.16
C GLU A 692 -13.75 -12.39 9.97
N TYR A 693 -12.74 -12.91 9.27
CA TYR A 693 -11.59 -13.63 9.80
C TYR A 693 -10.29 -13.02 9.25
N TYR A 694 -9.39 -12.62 10.16
CA TYR A 694 -8.14 -11.94 9.83
C TYR A 694 -6.88 -12.63 10.40
N GLU A 695 -7.04 -13.60 11.31
CA GLU A 695 -5.95 -14.40 11.87
C GLU A 695 -5.91 -15.82 11.29
N LYS A 696 -4.79 -16.53 11.48
CA LYS A 696 -4.72 -17.97 11.20
C LYS A 696 -5.74 -18.68 12.10
N VAL A 697 -6.56 -19.54 11.51
CA VAL A 697 -7.54 -20.36 12.24
C VAL A 697 -6.77 -21.23 13.25
N GLY A 698 -6.90 -20.95 14.54
CA GLY A 698 -6.44 -21.81 15.63
C GLY A 698 -7.52 -22.83 16.03
N ASP A 699 -7.18 -23.86 16.81
CA ASP A 699 -8.07 -24.98 17.18
C ASP A 699 -9.43 -24.53 17.74
N CYS A 700 -9.46 -23.44 18.54
CA CYS A 700 -10.69 -22.87 19.10
C CYS A 700 -11.64 -22.31 18.02
N THR A 701 -11.09 -21.79 16.92
CA THR A 701 -11.85 -21.21 15.81
C THR A 701 -12.45 -22.31 14.92
N VAL A 702 -11.75 -23.45 14.76
CA VAL A 702 -12.27 -24.64 14.08
C VAL A 702 -13.50 -25.19 14.80
N ARG A 703 -13.46 -25.29 16.14
CA ARG A 703 -14.60 -25.71 16.97
C ARG A 703 -15.82 -24.81 16.78
N ARG A 704 -15.64 -23.49 16.75
CA ARG A 704 -16.73 -22.53 16.51
C ARG A 704 -17.30 -22.64 15.10
N GLU A 705 -16.44 -22.79 14.08
CA GLU A 705 -16.88 -22.99 12.69
C GLU A 705 -17.66 -24.30 12.50
N PHE A 706 -17.25 -25.38 13.18
CA PHE A 706 -17.95 -26.67 13.17
C PHE A 706 -19.33 -26.59 13.84
N LEU A 707 -19.43 -25.94 15.01
CA LEU A 707 -20.70 -25.74 15.72
C LEU A 707 -21.68 -24.87 14.93
N LEU A 708 -21.20 -23.79 14.29
CA LEU A 708 -22.01 -22.99 13.37
C LEU A 708 -22.48 -23.83 12.18
N GLY A 709 -21.61 -24.65 11.61
CA GLY A 709 -21.93 -25.61 10.56
C GLY A 709 -23.06 -26.57 10.93
N LEU A 710 -23.02 -27.14 12.14
CA LEU A 710 -24.08 -28.00 12.68
C LEU A 710 -25.41 -27.25 12.86
N GLY A 711 -25.38 -26.00 13.35
CA GLY A 711 -26.57 -25.17 13.50
C GLY A 711 -27.24 -24.81 12.16
N MET A 712 -26.44 -24.57 11.13
CA MET A 712 -26.91 -24.30 9.76
C MET A 712 -27.51 -25.54 9.11
N LEU A 713 -26.91 -26.72 9.31
CA LEU A 713 -27.44 -28.01 8.86
C LEU A 713 -28.76 -28.34 9.53
N LYS A 714 -28.87 -28.15 10.85
CA LYS A 714 -30.13 -28.30 11.59
C LYS A 714 -31.22 -27.39 11.04
N SER A 715 -30.88 -26.14 10.72
CA SER A 715 -31.80 -25.16 10.13
C SER A 715 -32.18 -25.47 8.67
N ALA A 716 -31.27 -26.05 7.88
CA ALA A 716 -31.55 -26.52 6.52
C ALA A 716 -32.45 -27.76 6.55
N TYR A 717 -32.17 -28.70 7.44
CA TYR A 717 -32.98 -29.89 7.70
C TYR A 717 -34.39 -29.53 8.20
N ASP A 718 -34.50 -28.63 9.18
CA ASP A 718 -35.79 -28.16 9.70
C ASP A 718 -36.63 -27.44 8.62
N ARG A 719 -36.00 -26.74 7.68
CA ARG A 719 -36.69 -26.14 6.52
C ARG A 719 -37.24 -27.18 5.55
N VAL A 720 -36.50 -28.27 5.31
CA VAL A 720 -36.97 -29.39 4.49
C VAL A 720 -38.07 -30.18 5.22
N ARG A 721 -37.98 -30.30 6.55
CA ARG A 721 -38.96 -30.99 7.40
C ARG A 721 -40.28 -30.22 7.58
N ARG A 722 -40.25 -28.89 7.62
CA ARG A 722 -41.44 -28.03 7.82
C ARG A 722 -42.25 -27.76 6.54
N GLN A 723 -41.84 -28.27 5.37
CA GLN A 723 -42.68 -28.15 4.17
C GLN A 723 -43.92 -29.03 4.33
N PRO A 724 -45.14 -28.47 4.31
CA PRO A 724 -46.35 -29.27 4.43
C PRO A 724 -46.50 -30.15 3.19
N THR A 725 -46.70 -31.44 3.41
CA THR A 725 -47.22 -32.37 2.40
C THR A 725 -48.67 -32.01 2.10
N ARG A 726 -48.90 -30.98 1.28
CA ARG A 726 -50.20 -30.76 0.65
C ARG A 726 -50.04 -30.13 -0.73
N SER A 727 -50.21 -31.00 -1.73
CA SER A 727 -50.81 -30.78 -3.04
C SER A 727 -50.80 -29.36 -3.65
N GLN A 728 -50.14 -29.29 -4.82
CA GLN A 728 -50.23 -28.31 -5.92
C GLN A 728 -49.18 -27.17 -6.00
N ILE A 729 -48.25 -27.30 -6.98
CA ILE A 729 -47.82 -26.32 -8.01
C ILE A 729 -47.24 -24.97 -7.46
N LEU A 730 -45.98 -24.53 -7.57
CA LEU A 730 -44.94 -24.52 -8.62
C LEU A 730 -43.54 -24.44 -7.95
N THR A 731 -42.72 -25.48 -8.09
CA THR A 731 -41.25 -25.32 -8.03
C THR A 731 -40.65 -26.23 -9.08
N THR A 732 -39.79 -25.68 -9.95
CA THR A 732 -39.18 -26.41 -11.07
C THR A 732 -38.34 -27.58 -10.54
N PRO A 733 -38.21 -28.69 -11.30
CA PRO A 733 -37.38 -29.85 -10.90
C PRO A 733 -35.96 -29.46 -10.47
N THR A 734 -35.42 -28.42 -11.12
CA THR A 734 -34.11 -27.82 -10.85
C THR A 734 -33.96 -27.20 -9.45
N GLN A 735 -35.03 -26.63 -8.88
CA GLN A 735 -35.00 -26.08 -7.52
C GLN A 735 -34.99 -27.16 -6.43
N ARG A 736 -35.67 -28.29 -6.67
CA ARG A 736 -35.66 -29.44 -5.76
C ARG A 736 -34.31 -30.18 -5.79
N LEU A 737 -33.73 -30.36 -6.99
CA LEU A 737 -32.38 -30.93 -7.16
C LEU A 737 -31.30 -30.08 -6.49
N GLY A 738 -31.33 -28.75 -6.63
CA GLY A 738 -30.35 -27.86 -5.99
C GLY A 738 -30.39 -27.90 -4.46
N GLN A 739 -31.56 -28.05 -3.84
CA GLN A 739 -31.69 -28.15 -2.38
C GLN A 739 -31.19 -29.50 -1.82
N THR A 740 -31.36 -30.59 -2.56
CA THR A 740 -30.78 -31.90 -2.21
C THR A 740 -29.28 -31.97 -2.44
N GLU A 741 -28.78 -31.31 -3.49
CA GLU A 741 -27.34 -31.15 -3.72
C GLU A 741 -26.69 -30.33 -2.60
N ASP A 742 -27.28 -29.19 -2.20
CA ASP A 742 -26.78 -28.35 -1.10
C ASP A 742 -26.65 -29.11 0.22
N LEU A 743 -27.63 -29.97 0.55
CA LEU A 743 -27.59 -30.83 1.73
C LEU A 743 -26.51 -31.92 1.62
N SER A 744 -26.40 -32.60 0.47
CA SER A 744 -25.38 -33.62 0.23
C SER A 744 -23.96 -33.05 0.29
N GLN A 745 -23.77 -31.83 -0.22
CA GLN A 745 -22.49 -31.14 -0.30
C GLN A 745 -22.08 -30.55 1.05
N ALA A 746 -23.05 -30.11 1.86
CA ALA A 746 -22.84 -29.72 3.25
C ALA A 746 -22.46 -30.93 4.13
N VAL A 747 -23.10 -32.09 3.94
CA VAL A 747 -22.76 -33.34 4.65
C VAL A 747 -21.36 -33.84 4.27
N ALA A 748 -21.00 -33.83 2.98
CA ALA A 748 -19.67 -34.24 2.50
C ALA A 748 -18.54 -33.32 3.02
N CYS A 749 -18.79 -32.01 3.11
CA CYS A 749 -17.82 -31.05 3.61
C CYS A 749 -17.65 -31.14 5.15
N MET A 750 -18.73 -31.44 5.90
CA MET A 750 -18.64 -31.74 7.33
C MET A 750 -17.89 -33.05 7.62
N LEU A 751 -18.06 -34.06 6.77
CA LEU A 751 -17.26 -35.29 6.85
C LEU A 751 -15.77 -34.98 6.69
N ASN A 752 -15.40 -34.08 5.77
CA ASN A 752 -14.01 -33.64 5.60
C ASN A 752 -13.47 -32.89 6.84
N LEU A 753 -14.24 -31.96 7.41
CA LEU A 753 -13.90 -31.26 8.65
C LEU A 753 -13.78 -32.21 9.86
N ALA A 754 -14.65 -33.22 9.94
CA ALA A 754 -14.60 -34.24 10.98
C ALA A 754 -13.38 -35.18 10.84
N THR A 755 -12.98 -35.53 9.61
CA THR A 755 -11.72 -36.27 9.38
C THR A 755 -10.46 -35.45 9.66
N GLU A 756 -10.50 -34.12 9.53
CA GLU A 756 -9.38 -33.27 10.00
C GLU A 756 -9.34 -33.21 11.52
N HIS A 757 -10.48 -33.11 12.21
CA HIS A 757 -10.56 -33.17 13.67
C HIS A 757 -10.14 -34.53 14.23
N SER A 758 -10.27 -35.63 13.48
CA SER A 758 -9.75 -36.94 13.92
C SER A 758 -8.26 -37.15 13.61
N ARG A 759 -7.64 -36.22 12.86
CA ARG A 759 -6.21 -36.25 12.49
C ARG A 759 -5.36 -35.32 13.36
N ILE A 760 -5.95 -34.23 13.86
CA ILE A 760 -5.43 -33.41 14.97
C ILE A 760 -5.67 -34.19 16.27
#